data_AF-A0A9N8EW56-F1
#
_entry.id   AF-A0A9N8EW56-F1
#
_cell.length_a   1.000
_cell.length_b   1.000
_cell.length_c   1.000
_cell.angle_alpha   90.00
_cell.angle_beta   90.00
_cell.angle_gamma   90.00
#
_symmetry.space_group_name_H-M   'P 1'
#
loop_
_entity.id
_entity.type
_entity.pdbx_description
1 polymer ?
#
loop_
_entity_poly.entity_id
_entity_poly.type
_entity_poly.pdbx_seq_one_letter_code
_entity_poly.pdbx_strand_id
1 'polypeptide(L)'
;MKTETTSNKEGGNAKIDELWLITGVCFVVCATFWLGTASQLQDFWPTIQNAFVVLAICYTVERVVVVSLPCLQRPHVTLHFGFGIVQNIIYVATFLASPSTFAEIWTSVYFGYYLWTWIVLVAHHQELFTIFRIFFTVHHTVSFFITGTWILVAAHCDCPYNLYLLRGIVLWLAADIWGYILNFTRSIYPGIPVRTIRRLQLMVFVMDRIQKSSAYIQAIAITHGNMNTLDWVVLGTGFFNDILDASFQVHSLYSYYRKEQNHPESEKTHDSDNNIESNATPNSSILAALGNDSQTTTTGKIPKPFVSSPPELKDLLLLPEFDKTTQWELLPKDFQRLTQERLKLVAQTGAFQISRGPGMGSGNTTEPEAFMRLLDAFHWAGLFDLSLFDVVGVHAIGGNVVFIHGDDSQLAENRTNIDQIEDVYCFGATELAHGSNLKQIQTIAEFDDKTNEVVLITPSSTACKYWIGNSTFVADYVVVLSRLVVKGEEQGIGWLRVPLWKNKDKTECFPGIHVRDTGAKAGCNGIGNGCITFDHVRLPRSALLSRFCQVDENGDFQSALSSSDLFLRSIQTFVLERIGVATAAIGCAKSAIHVALSYAAVRHQFGPDGDEVPLISYPMHQRRLISHAVRLFVGKATVDRIGRAAQESFHPYEFGADRKKLHAESCLVKAFASWESFAAAQEARELCGGHSFAATSQLGMA
;
A
#
# COMPACT_ATOMS: atom_id res chain seq x y z
N MET A 1 8.58 25.49 28.94
CA MET A 1 9.55 24.59 28.26
C MET A 1 9.30 24.69 26.77
N LYS A 2 10.35 25.03 26.02
CA LYS A 2 10.31 25.43 24.60
C LYS A 2 9.95 24.25 23.69
N THR A 3 9.03 24.48 22.76
CA THR A 3 9.02 23.79 21.46
C THR A 3 8.90 24.86 20.38
N GLU A 4 9.99 25.02 19.64
CA GLU A 4 10.17 26.00 18.57
C GLU A 4 9.29 25.65 17.38
N THR A 5 8.47 26.62 17.01
CA THR A 5 7.90 26.81 15.68
C THR A 5 9.02 27.09 14.68
N THR A 6 9.20 26.21 13.69
CA THR A 6 9.87 26.57 12.43
C THR A 6 8.86 26.57 11.30
N SER A 7 8.49 27.79 10.90
CA SER A 7 7.88 28.09 9.62
C SER A 7 8.87 27.79 8.49
N ASN A 8 8.42 27.08 7.45
CA ASN A 8 8.96 27.25 6.11
C ASN A 8 7.78 27.32 5.12
N LYS A 9 7.55 28.52 4.61
CA LYS A 9 6.82 28.76 3.36
C LYS A 9 7.86 29.01 2.27
N GLU A 10 7.43 28.64 1.05
CA GLU A 10 8.03 28.82 -0.29
C GLU A 10 8.64 27.53 -0.84
N GLY A 11 8.20 26.98 -1.98
CA GLY A 11 7.12 27.32 -2.88
C GLY A 11 6.98 26.15 -3.88
N GLY A 12 5.77 25.60 -3.98
CA GLY A 12 5.47 24.47 -4.85
C GLY A 12 4.02 24.12 -4.61
N ASN A 13 3.17 24.39 -5.61
CA ASN A 13 1.70 24.25 -5.55
C ASN A 13 1.26 23.13 -4.62
N ALA A 14 0.80 23.49 -3.43
CA ALA A 14 -0.02 22.61 -2.61
C ALA A 14 -1.23 22.29 -3.48
N LYS A 15 -1.29 21.10 -4.06
CA LYS A 15 -2.55 20.57 -4.57
C LYS A 15 -3.46 20.53 -3.36
N ILE A 16 -4.29 21.57 -3.24
CA ILE A 16 -5.44 21.56 -2.35
C ILE A 16 -6.18 20.27 -2.70
N ASP A 17 -6.33 19.38 -1.72
CA ASP A 17 -7.18 18.20 -1.85
C ASP A 17 -8.51 18.71 -2.41
N GLU A 18 -8.83 18.40 -3.67
CA GLU A 18 -9.98 18.97 -4.38
C GLU A 18 -11.26 18.74 -3.56
N LEU A 19 -11.30 17.64 -2.80
CA LEU A 19 -12.36 17.33 -1.86
C LEU A 19 -12.46 18.35 -0.73
N TRP A 20 -11.34 18.82 -0.17
CA TRP A 20 -11.32 19.82 0.91
C TRP A 20 -11.87 21.18 0.45
N LEU A 21 -11.55 21.60 -0.78
CA LEU A 21 -12.12 22.81 -1.37
C LEU A 21 -13.64 22.67 -1.57
N ILE A 22 -14.08 21.53 -2.11
CA ILE A 22 -15.50 21.23 -2.30
C ILE A 22 -16.25 21.22 -0.96
N THR A 23 -15.71 20.55 0.06
CA THR A 23 -16.27 20.51 1.41
C THR A 23 -16.43 21.92 2.00
N GLY A 24 -15.39 22.75 1.90
CA GLY A 24 -15.43 24.12 2.40
C GLY A 24 -16.48 24.98 1.70
N VAL A 25 -16.54 24.92 0.36
CA VAL A 25 -17.52 25.68 -0.44
C VAL A 25 -18.95 25.22 -0.13
N CYS A 26 -19.21 23.91 -0.12
CA CYS A 26 -20.52 23.36 0.17
C CYS A 26 -21.02 23.76 1.57
N PHE A 27 -20.15 23.69 2.58
CA PHE A 27 -20.52 24.11 3.93
C PHE A 27 -20.87 25.59 3.99
N VAL A 28 -20.02 26.47 3.45
CA VAL A 28 -20.27 27.92 3.48
C VAL A 28 -21.58 28.27 2.80
N VAL A 29 -21.83 27.71 1.61
CA VAL A 29 -23.06 27.98 0.85
C VAL A 29 -24.31 27.52 1.63
N CYS A 30 -24.31 26.28 2.13
CA CYS A 30 -25.48 25.71 2.80
C CYS A 30 -25.71 26.28 4.21
N ALA A 31 -24.64 26.54 4.97
CA ALA A 31 -24.74 27.20 6.28
C ALA A 31 -25.22 28.64 6.13
N THR A 32 -24.77 29.37 5.10
CA THR A 32 -25.26 30.72 4.81
C THR A 32 -26.73 30.72 4.43
N PHE A 33 -27.16 29.77 3.58
CA PHE A 33 -28.57 29.59 3.26
C PHE A 33 -29.39 29.32 4.52
N TRP A 34 -28.97 28.35 5.34
CA TRP A 34 -29.67 27.99 6.57
C TRP A 34 -29.72 29.15 7.58
N LEU A 35 -28.63 29.90 7.76
CA LEU A 35 -28.61 31.09 8.62
C LEU A 35 -29.55 32.19 8.10
N GLY A 36 -29.58 32.38 6.78
CA GLY A 36 -30.49 33.30 6.13
C GLY A 36 -31.96 32.93 6.37
N THR A 37 -32.31 31.65 6.29
CA THR A 37 -33.68 31.20 6.58
C THR A 37 -34.00 31.20 8.07
N ALA A 38 -33.05 30.77 8.92
CA ALA A 38 -33.18 30.79 10.37
C ALA A 38 -33.35 32.21 10.93
N SER A 39 -32.83 33.24 10.26
CA SER A 39 -33.04 34.65 10.65
C SER A 39 -34.52 35.08 10.66
N GLN A 40 -35.40 34.31 10.00
CA GLN A 40 -36.85 34.52 10.00
C GLN A 40 -37.54 33.93 11.24
N LEU A 41 -36.83 33.16 12.07
CA LEU A 41 -37.35 32.67 13.34
C LEU A 41 -37.51 33.82 14.33
N GLN A 42 -38.64 33.86 15.06
CA GLN A 42 -38.88 34.86 16.09
C GLN A 42 -37.78 34.87 17.17
N ASP A 43 -37.27 33.69 17.53
CA ASP A 43 -36.22 33.49 18.54
C ASP A 43 -34.84 33.14 17.92
N PHE A 44 -34.48 33.81 16.82
CA PHE A 44 -33.21 33.55 16.13
C PHE A 44 -31.97 33.66 17.05
N TRP A 45 -31.83 34.74 17.82
CA TRP A 45 -30.66 34.94 18.67
C TRP A 45 -30.55 33.93 19.83
N PRO A 46 -31.62 33.64 20.59
CA PRO A 46 -31.63 32.52 21.53
C PRO A 46 -31.26 31.18 20.87
N THR A 47 -31.76 30.92 19.65
CA THR A 47 -31.43 29.70 18.90
C THR A 47 -29.92 29.58 18.64
N ILE A 48 -29.28 30.67 18.22
CA ILE A 48 -27.83 30.69 17.99
C ILE A 48 -27.06 30.50 19.29
N GLN A 49 -27.44 31.20 20.37
CA GLN A 49 -26.78 31.06 21.68
C GLN A 49 -26.83 29.62 22.18
N ASN A 50 -28.01 28.99 22.11
CA ASN A 50 -28.20 27.60 22.51
C ASN A 50 -27.40 26.63 21.63
N ALA A 51 -27.28 26.90 20.33
CA ALA A 51 -26.42 26.10 19.45
C ALA A 51 -24.94 26.15 19.86
N PHE A 52 -24.42 27.31 20.28
CA PHE A 52 -23.06 27.42 20.81
C PHE A 52 -22.87 26.67 22.14
N VAL A 53 -23.91 26.60 22.98
CA VAL A 53 -23.89 25.76 24.19
C VAL A 53 -23.79 24.29 23.82
N VAL A 54 -24.60 23.82 22.85
CA VAL A 54 -24.54 22.43 22.36
C VAL A 54 -23.16 22.11 21.77
N LEU A 55 -22.60 23.00 20.94
CA LEU A 55 -21.23 22.89 20.45
C LEU A 55 -20.23 22.73 21.60
N ALA A 56 -20.29 23.59 22.62
CA ALA A 56 -19.36 23.55 23.75
C ALA A 56 -19.47 22.24 24.52
N ILE A 57 -20.68 21.71 24.70
CA ILE A 57 -20.91 20.39 25.32
C ILE A 57 -20.26 19.28 24.48
N CYS A 58 -20.58 19.21 23.18
CA CYS A 58 -20.00 18.19 22.28
C CYS A 58 -18.47 18.24 22.27
N TYR A 59 -17.90 19.44 22.15
CA TYR A 59 -16.45 19.64 22.17
C TYR A 59 -15.82 19.21 23.49
N THR A 60 -16.44 19.57 24.62
CA THR A 60 -15.92 19.21 25.95
C THR A 60 -15.97 17.70 26.15
N VAL A 61 -17.10 17.05 25.83
CA VAL A 61 -17.26 15.60 25.95
C VAL A 61 -16.28 14.88 25.02
N GLU A 62 -16.08 15.37 23.80
CA GLU A 62 -15.08 14.83 22.89
C GLU A 62 -13.67 14.90 23.50
N ARG A 63 -13.25 16.06 24.02
CA ARG A 63 -11.93 16.21 24.64
C ARG A 63 -11.75 15.26 25.82
N VAL A 64 -12.76 15.12 26.66
CA VAL A 64 -12.74 14.18 27.78
C VAL A 64 -12.62 12.74 27.28
N VAL A 65 -13.45 12.32 26.32
CA VAL A 65 -13.43 10.95 25.80
C VAL A 65 -12.11 10.61 25.11
N VAL A 66 -11.57 11.51 24.29
CA VAL A 66 -10.28 11.31 23.60
C VAL A 66 -9.14 11.12 24.62
N VAL A 67 -9.16 11.86 25.73
CA VAL A 67 -8.15 11.75 26.80
C VAL A 67 -8.38 10.51 27.67
N SER A 68 -9.62 10.24 28.05
CA SER A 68 -9.96 9.18 29.01
C SER A 68 -10.03 7.78 28.41
N LEU A 69 -10.22 7.66 27.08
CA LEU A 69 -10.36 6.37 26.38
C LEU A 69 -9.38 6.25 25.19
N PRO A 70 -8.06 6.15 25.46
CA PRO A 70 -7.05 6.07 24.40
C PRO A 70 -7.12 4.78 23.57
N CYS A 71 -7.84 3.77 24.05
CA CYS A 71 -8.08 2.51 23.34
C CYS A 71 -9.17 2.61 22.25
N LEU A 72 -9.93 3.71 22.19
CA LEU A 72 -11.00 3.89 21.22
C LEU A 72 -10.41 4.20 19.84
N GLN A 73 -10.57 3.28 18.89
CA GLN A 73 -10.11 3.49 17.52
C GLN A 73 -10.94 4.60 16.86
N ARG A 74 -10.26 5.63 16.35
CA ARG A 74 -10.88 6.79 15.66
C ARG A 74 -11.97 7.45 16.53
N PRO A 75 -11.57 8.07 17.66
CA PRO A 75 -12.53 8.58 18.65
C PRO A 75 -13.45 9.65 18.05
N HIS A 76 -12.95 10.52 17.17
CA HIS A 76 -13.73 11.55 16.48
C HIS A 76 -14.88 10.97 15.63
N VAL A 77 -14.63 9.88 14.91
CA VAL A 77 -15.64 9.20 14.07
C VAL A 77 -16.67 8.50 14.95
N THR A 78 -16.22 7.83 16.01
CA THR A 78 -17.10 7.13 16.93
C THR A 78 -18.01 8.10 17.67
N LEU A 79 -17.46 9.23 18.13
CA LEU A 79 -18.21 10.28 18.81
C LEU A 79 -19.21 10.98 17.89
N HIS A 80 -18.89 11.16 16.61
CA HIS A 80 -19.85 11.67 15.64
C HIS A 80 -21.12 10.81 15.62
N PHE A 81 -20.98 9.50 15.40
CA PHE A 81 -22.14 8.61 15.39
C PHE A 81 -22.82 8.51 16.76
N GLY A 82 -22.05 8.51 17.85
CA GLY A 82 -22.59 8.45 19.21
C GLY A 82 -23.44 9.66 19.58
N PHE A 83 -22.93 10.88 19.35
CA PHE A 83 -23.68 12.11 19.55
C PHE A 83 -24.87 12.21 18.60
N GLY A 84 -24.74 11.73 17.36
CA GLY A 84 -25.86 11.60 16.44
C GLY A 84 -27.01 10.75 17.02
N ILE A 85 -26.72 9.63 17.68
CA ILE A 85 -27.74 8.80 18.35
C ILE A 85 -28.42 9.59 19.48
N VAL A 86 -27.62 10.24 20.33
CA VAL A 86 -28.12 11.03 21.47
C VAL A 86 -29.03 12.16 20.98
N GLN A 87 -28.61 12.89 19.95
CA GLN A 87 -29.40 13.95 19.32
C GLN A 87 -30.76 13.43 18.83
N ASN A 88 -30.79 12.28 18.15
CA ASN A 88 -32.02 11.71 17.65
C ASN A 88 -32.97 11.28 18.77
N ILE A 89 -32.44 10.73 19.85
CA ILE A 89 -33.23 10.41 21.06
C ILE A 89 -33.81 11.69 21.66
N ILE A 90 -33.03 12.78 21.75
CA ILE A 90 -33.50 14.08 22.24
C ILE A 90 -34.66 14.58 21.38
N TYR A 91 -34.57 14.51 20.06
CA TYR A 91 -35.66 14.95 19.16
C TYR A 91 -36.96 14.19 19.40
N VAL A 92 -36.89 12.86 19.42
CA VAL A 92 -38.09 12.02 19.62
C VAL A 92 -38.68 12.24 21.01
N ALA A 93 -37.84 12.21 22.06
CA ALA A 93 -38.29 12.35 23.44
C ALA A 93 -38.93 13.72 23.69
N THR A 94 -38.32 14.80 23.20
CA THR A 94 -38.83 16.16 23.39
C THR A 94 -40.10 16.40 22.59
N PHE A 95 -40.21 15.87 21.37
CA PHE A 95 -41.44 15.95 20.59
C PHE A 95 -42.61 15.19 21.25
N LEU A 96 -42.36 13.98 21.76
CA LEU A 96 -43.38 13.18 22.46
C LEU A 96 -43.83 13.83 23.76
N ALA A 97 -42.90 14.46 24.48
CA ALA A 97 -43.22 15.17 25.73
C ALA A 97 -43.98 16.48 25.46
N SER A 98 -43.54 17.27 24.48
CA SER A 98 -44.13 18.56 24.13
C SER A 98 -43.69 18.99 22.72
N PRO A 99 -44.60 18.94 21.73
CA PRO A 99 -44.31 19.41 20.37
C PRO A 99 -43.88 20.88 20.30
N SER A 100 -44.39 21.73 21.20
CA SER A 100 -43.98 23.14 21.28
C SER A 100 -42.54 23.28 21.79
N THR A 101 -42.16 22.51 22.82
CA THR A 101 -40.78 22.50 23.33
C THR A 101 -39.82 22.00 22.26
N PHE A 102 -40.19 20.94 21.52
CA PHE A 102 -39.39 20.48 20.39
C PHE A 102 -39.19 21.59 19.35
N ALA A 103 -40.27 22.29 18.97
CA ALA A 103 -40.24 23.38 17.99
C ALA A 103 -39.24 24.50 18.35
N GLU A 104 -39.08 24.80 19.64
CA GLU A 104 -38.16 25.82 20.15
C GLU A 104 -36.68 25.40 20.12
N ILE A 105 -36.38 24.11 20.38
CA ILE A 105 -35.00 23.67 20.65
C ILE A 105 -34.34 22.91 19.50
N TRP A 106 -35.11 22.29 18.60
CA TRP A 106 -34.56 21.34 17.63
C TRP A 106 -33.53 21.99 16.69
N THR A 107 -33.77 23.23 16.28
CA THR A 107 -32.87 24.02 15.43
C THR A 107 -31.55 24.30 16.14
N SER A 108 -31.59 24.59 17.44
CA SER A 108 -30.41 24.86 18.27
C SER A 108 -29.55 23.61 18.42
N VAL A 109 -30.17 22.48 18.76
CA VAL A 109 -29.49 21.19 18.91
C VAL A 109 -28.89 20.74 17.58
N TYR A 110 -29.65 20.87 16.50
CA TYR A 110 -29.21 20.56 15.15
C TYR A 110 -27.99 21.40 14.76
N PHE A 111 -28.10 22.72 14.80
CA PHE A 111 -27.03 23.60 14.37
C PHE A 111 -25.77 23.46 15.22
N GLY A 112 -25.91 23.33 16.54
CA GLY A 112 -24.78 23.17 17.46
C GLY A 112 -23.99 21.89 17.24
N TYR A 113 -24.69 20.75 17.05
CA TYR A 113 -24.04 19.48 16.72
C TYR A 113 -23.34 19.54 15.36
N TYR A 114 -23.99 20.09 14.33
CA TYR A 114 -23.39 20.20 13.00
C TYR A 114 -22.17 21.16 13.00
N LEU A 115 -22.20 22.24 13.79
CA LEU A 115 -21.06 23.15 13.96
C LEU A 115 -19.87 22.45 14.64
N TRP A 116 -20.12 21.67 15.69
CA TRP A 116 -19.10 20.82 16.29
C TRP A 116 -18.50 19.86 15.27
N THR A 117 -19.35 19.18 14.51
CA THR A 117 -18.91 18.17 13.57
C THR A 117 -18.08 18.78 12.43
N TRP A 118 -18.40 20.01 12.01
CA TRP A 118 -17.58 20.77 11.05
C TRP A 118 -16.20 21.14 11.62
N ILE A 119 -16.14 21.59 12.88
CA ILE A 119 -14.86 21.87 13.56
C ILE A 119 -13.98 20.62 13.58
N VAL A 120 -14.56 19.46 13.90
CA VAL A 120 -13.84 18.17 13.87
C VAL A 120 -13.34 17.86 12.46
N LEU A 121 -14.16 18.04 11.43
CA LEU A 121 -13.78 17.82 10.04
C LEU A 121 -12.63 18.73 9.60
N VAL A 122 -12.65 20.01 9.98
CA VAL A 122 -11.61 20.98 9.63
C VAL A 122 -10.32 20.70 10.41
N ALA A 123 -10.41 20.52 11.72
CA ALA A 123 -9.27 20.33 12.60
C ALA A 123 -8.56 18.99 12.37
N HIS A 124 -9.32 17.93 12.07
CA HIS A 124 -8.82 16.57 11.94
C HIS A 124 -8.97 16.02 10.52
N HIS A 125 -9.07 16.90 9.51
CA HIS A 125 -9.32 16.51 8.12
C HIS A 125 -8.41 15.36 7.66
N GLN A 126 -7.09 15.48 7.89
CA GLN A 126 -6.10 14.51 7.44
C GLN A 126 -6.20 13.15 8.14
N GLU A 127 -6.74 13.10 9.36
CA GLU A 127 -6.91 11.89 10.16
C GLU A 127 -8.17 11.10 9.79
N LEU A 128 -9.15 11.76 9.16
CA LEU A 128 -10.39 11.15 8.68
C LEU A 128 -10.18 10.43 7.35
N PHE A 129 -10.84 9.30 7.12
CA PHE A 129 -10.71 8.55 5.87
C PHE A 129 -11.56 9.13 4.73
N THR A 130 -11.09 9.03 3.49
CA THR A 130 -11.68 9.71 2.31
C THR A 130 -13.17 9.45 2.11
N ILE A 131 -13.63 8.20 2.27
CA ILE A 131 -15.06 7.86 2.11
C ILE A 131 -15.92 8.59 3.16
N PHE A 132 -15.43 8.70 4.40
CA PHE A 132 -16.13 9.46 5.43
C PHE A 132 -16.22 10.94 5.05
N ARG A 133 -15.12 11.54 4.57
CA ARG A 133 -15.10 12.95 4.14
C ARG A 133 -16.11 13.23 3.01
N ILE A 134 -16.24 12.31 2.04
CA ILE A 134 -17.21 12.42 0.94
C ILE A 134 -18.65 12.30 1.47
N PHE A 135 -18.96 11.23 2.23
CA PHE A 135 -20.27 11.04 2.84
C PHE A 135 -20.68 12.25 3.66
N PHE A 136 -19.75 12.74 4.48
CA PHE A 136 -19.93 13.88 5.36
C PHE A 136 -20.28 15.15 4.60
N THR A 137 -19.53 15.45 3.54
CA THR A 137 -19.73 16.63 2.69
C THR A 137 -21.11 16.62 2.06
N VAL A 138 -21.51 15.51 1.44
CA VAL A 138 -22.82 15.40 0.76
C VAL A 138 -23.96 15.45 1.79
N HIS A 139 -23.86 14.67 2.86
CA HIS A 139 -24.89 14.57 3.89
C HIS A 139 -25.17 15.94 4.56
N HIS A 140 -24.13 16.69 4.94
CA HIS A 140 -24.31 17.99 5.60
C HIS A 140 -24.91 19.03 4.64
N THR A 141 -24.46 19.04 3.38
CA THR A 141 -24.97 19.94 2.32
C THR A 141 -26.47 19.76 2.14
N VAL A 142 -26.91 18.51 1.94
CA VAL A 142 -28.31 18.17 1.73
C VAL A 142 -29.14 18.49 2.98
N SER A 143 -28.61 18.19 4.17
CA SER A 143 -29.37 18.35 5.41
C SER A 143 -29.62 19.83 5.77
N PHE A 144 -28.63 20.71 5.59
CA PHE A 144 -28.81 22.15 5.77
C PHE A 144 -29.79 22.76 4.77
N PHE A 145 -29.78 22.28 3.53
CA PHE A 145 -30.70 22.75 2.50
C PHE A 145 -32.16 22.35 2.78
N ILE A 146 -32.39 21.09 3.17
CA ILE A 146 -33.72 20.59 3.53
C ILE A 146 -34.26 21.33 4.77
N THR A 147 -33.48 21.38 5.85
CA THR A 147 -33.92 22.03 7.10
C THR A 147 -34.13 23.53 6.92
N GLY A 148 -33.28 24.20 6.12
CA GLY A 148 -33.45 25.61 5.79
C GLY A 148 -34.74 25.87 5.00
N THR A 149 -35.09 25.00 4.05
CA THR A 149 -36.34 25.06 3.29
C THR A 149 -37.55 24.86 4.19
N TRP A 150 -37.48 23.96 5.17
CA TRP A 150 -38.57 23.72 6.11
C TRP A 150 -38.81 24.87 7.07
N ILE A 151 -37.76 25.56 7.51
CA ILE A 151 -37.91 26.80 8.28
C ILE A 151 -38.64 27.86 7.46
N LEU A 152 -38.31 28.03 6.18
CA LEU A 152 -39.02 28.96 5.29
C LEU A 152 -40.50 28.59 5.14
N VAL A 153 -40.80 27.32 4.92
CA VAL A 153 -42.20 26.85 4.78
C VAL A 153 -42.97 27.04 6.08
N ALA A 154 -42.38 26.70 7.24
CA ALA A 154 -42.98 26.89 8.55
C ALA A 154 -43.34 28.36 8.83
N ALA A 155 -42.47 29.29 8.41
CA ALA A 155 -42.69 30.72 8.61
C ALA A 155 -43.85 31.29 7.76
N HIS A 156 -44.29 30.58 6.72
CA HIS A 156 -45.30 31.06 5.75
C HIS A 156 -46.57 30.18 5.69
N CYS A 157 -46.66 29.10 6.46
CA CYS A 157 -47.83 28.24 6.54
C CYS A 157 -48.70 28.58 7.77
N ASP A 158 -49.98 28.85 7.55
CA ASP A 158 -50.95 29.10 8.62
C ASP A 158 -51.27 27.85 9.47
N CYS A 159 -51.76 28.12 10.68
CA CYS A 159 -51.68 27.32 11.92
C CYS A 159 -52.09 25.82 11.95
N PRO A 160 -53.01 25.25 11.14
CA PRO A 160 -53.38 23.84 11.30
C PRO A 160 -52.33 22.83 10.83
N TYR A 161 -51.37 23.25 9.99
CA TYR A 161 -50.36 22.35 9.41
C TYR A 161 -49.03 22.33 10.16
N ASN A 162 -48.81 23.25 11.12
CA ASN A 162 -47.54 23.38 11.85
C ASN A 162 -47.20 22.15 12.69
N LEU A 163 -48.20 21.53 13.35
CA LEU A 163 -47.97 20.30 14.10
C LEU A 163 -47.57 19.13 13.18
N TYR A 164 -48.10 19.07 11.96
CA TYR A 164 -47.79 18.04 10.97
C TYR A 164 -46.43 18.27 10.31
N LEU A 165 -46.07 19.53 10.09
CA LEU A 165 -44.73 19.91 9.66
C LEU A 165 -43.70 19.53 10.73
N LEU A 166 -43.95 19.81 12.00
CA LEU A 166 -43.09 19.39 13.12
C LEU A 166 -43.00 17.86 13.24
N ARG A 167 -44.10 17.13 13.01
CA ARG A 167 -44.10 15.65 12.92
C ARG A 167 -43.22 15.15 11.77
N GLY A 168 -43.31 15.79 10.61
CA GLY A 168 -42.45 15.46 9.47
C GLY A 168 -40.98 15.73 9.78
N ILE A 169 -40.69 16.89 10.38
CA ILE A 169 -39.34 17.28 10.79
C ILE A 169 -38.74 16.26 11.77
N VAL A 170 -39.46 15.88 12.83
CA VAL A 170 -38.94 14.91 13.80
C VAL A 170 -38.76 13.52 13.18
N LEU A 171 -39.69 13.06 12.34
CA LEU A 171 -39.59 11.75 11.67
C LEU A 171 -38.38 11.69 10.74
N TRP A 172 -38.12 12.78 10.01
CA TRP A 172 -36.99 12.87 9.10
C TRP A 172 -35.66 13.00 9.83
N LEU A 173 -35.57 13.91 10.81
CA LEU A 173 -34.36 14.08 11.61
C LEU A 173 -34.00 12.76 12.30
N ALA A 174 -35.01 12.09 12.90
CA ALA A 174 -34.85 10.82 13.60
C ALA A 174 -34.44 9.64 12.71
N ALA A 175 -34.54 9.73 11.39
CA ALA A 175 -34.29 8.58 10.51
C ALA A 175 -32.80 8.22 10.43
N ASP A 176 -31.90 9.19 10.60
CA ASP A 176 -30.45 8.94 10.60
C ASP A 176 -30.00 8.07 11.79
N ILE A 177 -30.85 7.87 12.81
CA ILE A 177 -30.55 7.02 13.97
C ILE A 177 -30.17 5.60 13.56
N TRP A 178 -30.78 5.04 12.50
CA TRP A 178 -30.48 3.70 12.03
C TRP A 178 -29.06 3.60 11.48
N GLY A 179 -28.67 4.59 10.67
CA GLY A 179 -27.32 4.71 10.13
C GLY A 179 -26.30 4.97 11.23
N TYR A 180 -26.63 5.82 12.19
CA TYR A 180 -25.74 6.13 13.31
C TYR A 180 -25.55 4.93 14.24
N ILE A 181 -26.60 4.19 14.60
CA ILE A 181 -26.49 2.96 15.40
C ILE A 181 -25.59 1.94 14.69
N LEU A 182 -25.81 1.70 13.40
CA LEU A 182 -25.02 0.75 12.64
C LEU A 182 -23.54 1.14 12.59
N ASN A 183 -23.25 2.41 12.31
CA ASN A 183 -21.88 2.88 12.18
C ASN A 183 -21.17 3.07 13.53
N PHE A 184 -21.89 3.44 14.59
CA PHE A 184 -21.40 3.48 15.96
C PHE A 184 -21.05 2.08 16.45
N THR A 185 -21.97 1.12 16.26
CA THR A 185 -21.75 -0.29 16.61
C THR A 185 -20.57 -0.86 15.85
N ARG A 186 -20.44 -0.55 14.55
CA ARG A 186 -19.28 -0.94 13.75
C ARG A 186 -17.97 -0.33 14.25
N SER A 187 -18.01 0.90 14.77
CA SER A 187 -16.81 1.60 15.26
C SER A 187 -16.34 1.02 16.60
N ILE A 188 -17.26 0.59 17.46
CA ILE A 188 -16.94 -0.01 18.77
C ILE A 188 -16.69 -1.52 18.67
N TYR A 189 -17.36 -2.20 17.73
CA TYR A 189 -17.24 -3.63 17.49
C TYR A 189 -16.76 -3.90 16.05
N PRO A 190 -15.45 -3.73 15.78
CA PRO A 190 -14.91 -3.95 14.44
C PRO A 190 -15.06 -5.41 13.99
N GLY A 191 -15.38 -6.35 14.88
CA GLY A 191 -15.52 -7.81 14.70
C GLY A 191 -16.67 -8.32 13.84
N ILE A 192 -17.66 -7.48 13.49
CA ILE A 192 -18.89 -7.94 12.84
C ILE A 192 -18.60 -8.47 11.41
N PRO A 193 -19.07 -9.68 11.03
CA PRO A 193 -18.85 -10.24 9.69
C PRO A 193 -19.37 -9.33 8.58
N VAL A 194 -18.61 -9.23 7.47
CA VAL A 194 -18.95 -8.34 6.36
C VAL A 194 -20.31 -8.67 5.74
N ARG A 195 -20.68 -9.95 5.61
CA ARG A 195 -22.01 -10.37 5.14
C ARG A 195 -23.14 -9.85 6.06
N THR A 196 -22.92 -9.88 7.38
CA THR A 196 -23.86 -9.36 8.38
C THR A 196 -23.97 -7.85 8.30
N ILE A 197 -22.83 -7.14 8.22
CA ILE A 197 -22.82 -5.68 8.02
C ILE A 197 -23.55 -5.32 6.74
N ARG A 198 -23.36 -6.04 5.62
CA ARG A 198 -24.04 -5.77 4.34
C ARG A 198 -25.55 -5.96 4.44
N ARG A 199 -26.01 -7.05 5.07
CA ARG A 199 -27.45 -7.27 5.32
C ARG A 199 -28.04 -6.17 6.19
N LEU A 200 -27.34 -5.81 7.26
CA LEU A 200 -27.74 -4.72 8.14
C LEU A 200 -27.73 -3.36 7.43
N GLN A 201 -26.76 -3.08 6.57
CA GLN A 201 -26.69 -1.86 5.77
C GLN A 201 -27.88 -1.74 4.83
N LEU A 202 -28.25 -2.82 4.14
CA LEU A 202 -29.43 -2.83 3.28
C LEU A 202 -30.72 -2.66 4.09
N MET A 203 -30.86 -3.36 5.22
CA MET A 203 -32.02 -3.22 6.11
C MET A 203 -32.13 -1.80 6.66
N VAL A 204 -31.03 -1.25 7.17
CA VAL A 204 -30.95 0.12 7.68
C VAL A 204 -31.26 1.14 6.59
N PHE A 205 -30.74 0.95 5.38
CA PHE A 205 -31.06 1.80 4.24
C PHE A 205 -32.56 1.78 3.93
N VAL A 206 -33.18 0.59 3.86
CA VAL A 206 -34.62 0.47 3.62
C VAL A 206 -35.43 1.10 4.75
N MET A 207 -35.06 0.88 6.01
CA MET A 207 -35.74 1.45 7.18
C MET A 207 -35.64 2.99 7.19
N ASP A 208 -34.45 3.53 6.96
CA ASP A 208 -34.22 4.98 6.83
C ASP A 208 -35.07 5.59 5.72
N ARG A 209 -35.14 4.94 4.55
CA ARG A 209 -35.95 5.43 3.41
C ARG A 209 -37.45 5.35 3.65
N ILE A 210 -37.94 4.29 4.28
CA ILE A 210 -39.36 4.19 4.67
C ILE A 210 -39.70 5.31 5.65
N GLN A 211 -38.86 5.53 6.66
CA GLN A 211 -39.06 6.57 7.64
C GLN A 211 -39.03 7.98 7.02
N LYS A 212 -38.01 8.31 6.21
CA LYS A 212 -37.94 9.61 5.50
C LYS A 212 -39.11 9.80 4.53
N SER A 213 -39.51 8.76 3.80
CA SER A 213 -40.67 8.83 2.89
C SER A 213 -41.98 9.14 3.64
N SER A 214 -42.19 8.49 4.80
CA SER A 214 -43.36 8.76 5.65
C SER A 214 -43.34 10.15 6.30
N ALA A 215 -42.16 10.76 6.46
CA ALA A 215 -42.06 12.15 6.92
C ALA A 215 -42.63 13.13 5.87
N TYR A 216 -42.49 12.83 4.58
CA TYR A 216 -42.93 13.70 3.49
C TYR A 216 -44.39 13.52 3.10
N ILE A 217 -44.98 12.33 3.29
CA ILE A 217 -46.35 12.02 2.89
C ILE A 217 -47.13 11.61 4.14
N GLN A 218 -47.91 12.54 4.68
CA GLN A 218 -48.69 12.32 5.91
C GLN A 218 -50.19 12.47 5.62
N ALA A 219 -50.97 11.52 6.13
CA ALA A 219 -52.43 11.60 6.10
C ALA A 219 -52.94 12.40 7.32
N ILE A 220 -53.82 13.37 7.06
CA ILE A 220 -54.39 14.26 8.06
C ILE A 220 -55.89 14.06 8.09
N ALA A 221 -56.44 13.70 9.26
CA ALA A 221 -57.87 13.80 9.50
C ALA A 221 -58.18 15.22 10.00
N ILE A 222 -58.88 16.02 9.18
CA ILE A 222 -59.37 17.34 9.57
C ILE A 222 -60.84 17.21 9.94
N THR A 223 -61.18 17.66 11.14
CA THR A 223 -62.57 17.71 11.62
C THR A 223 -63.10 19.12 11.42
N HIS A 224 -64.08 19.28 10.53
CA HIS A 224 -64.80 20.54 10.32
C HIS A 224 -66.28 20.33 10.67
N GLY A 225 -66.67 20.74 11.87
CA GLY A 225 -68.00 20.47 12.40
C GLY A 225 -68.23 18.95 12.59
N ASN A 226 -69.30 18.41 12.00
CA ASN A 226 -69.65 16.98 12.08
C ASN A 226 -69.07 16.10 10.95
N MET A 227 -68.19 16.64 10.10
CA MET A 227 -67.55 15.89 9.01
C MET A 227 -66.06 15.68 9.28
N ASN A 228 -65.59 14.45 9.09
CA ASN A 228 -64.18 14.08 9.07
C ASN A 228 -63.73 13.92 7.62
N THR A 229 -62.85 14.79 7.13
CA THR A 229 -62.19 14.65 5.83
C THR A 229 -60.75 14.17 6.02
N LEU A 230 -60.27 13.29 5.14
CA LEU A 230 -58.89 12.80 5.13
C LEU A 230 -58.13 13.51 4.02
N ASP A 231 -57.25 14.43 4.39
CA ASP A 231 -56.40 15.19 3.48
C ASP A 231 -54.96 14.64 3.51
N TRP A 232 -54.23 14.77 2.40
CA TRP A 232 -52.82 14.36 2.31
C TRP A 232 -51.92 15.60 2.26
N VAL A 233 -50.96 15.68 3.17
CA VAL A 233 -49.91 16.71 3.13
C VAL A 233 -48.64 16.08 2.56
N VAL A 234 -48.18 16.68 1.45
CA VAL A 234 -46.96 16.26 0.75
C VAL A 234 -45.91 17.36 0.85
N LEU A 235 -44.84 17.10 1.60
CA LEU A 235 -43.66 17.97 1.68
C LEU A 235 -42.77 17.74 0.45
N GLY A 236 -43.21 18.24 -0.71
CA GLY A 236 -42.62 17.94 -2.02
C GLY A 236 -41.13 18.26 -2.15
N THR A 237 -40.63 19.32 -1.50
CA THR A 237 -39.21 19.71 -1.53
C THR A 237 -38.30 18.69 -0.85
N GLY A 238 -38.78 18.07 0.24
CA GLY A 238 -38.05 17.01 0.93
C GLY A 238 -37.96 15.73 0.09
N PHE A 239 -39.06 15.36 -0.55
CA PHE A 239 -39.15 14.16 -1.40
C PHE A 239 -38.14 14.18 -2.57
N PHE A 240 -38.02 15.29 -3.31
CA PHE A 240 -37.06 15.39 -4.41
C PHE A 240 -35.59 15.35 -3.94
N ASN A 241 -35.29 16.01 -2.82
CA ASN A 241 -33.95 15.99 -2.23
C ASN A 241 -33.58 14.59 -1.71
N ASP A 242 -34.56 13.85 -1.18
CA ASP A 242 -34.38 12.47 -0.74
C ASP A 242 -34.16 11.51 -1.90
N ILE A 243 -34.81 11.73 -3.04
CA ILE A 243 -34.54 10.99 -4.27
C ILE A 243 -33.10 11.21 -4.74
N LEU A 244 -32.61 12.45 -4.67
CA LEU A 244 -31.21 12.76 -5.00
C LEU A 244 -30.24 12.06 -4.03
N ASP A 245 -30.45 12.18 -2.72
CA ASP A 245 -29.65 11.49 -1.70
C ASP A 245 -29.68 9.95 -1.90
N ALA A 246 -30.87 9.38 -2.10
CA ALA A 246 -31.05 7.97 -2.38
C ALA A 246 -30.32 7.55 -3.67
N SER A 247 -30.34 8.37 -4.72
CA SER A 247 -29.65 8.08 -5.97
C SER A 247 -28.13 8.02 -5.78
N PHE A 248 -27.55 8.91 -4.97
CA PHE A 248 -26.12 8.87 -4.63
C PHE A 248 -25.77 7.65 -3.78
N GLN A 249 -26.59 7.34 -2.77
CA GLN A 249 -26.37 6.19 -1.89
C GLN A 249 -26.53 4.87 -2.63
N VAL A 250 -27.55 4.75 -3.49
CA VAL A 250 -27.78 3.60 -4.37
C VAL A 250 -26.67 3.50 -5.42
N HIS A 251 -26.23 4.61 -6.02
CA HIS A 251 -25.10 4.57 -6.95
C HIS A 251 -23.81 4.16 -6.24
N SER A 252 -23.58 4.61 -5.01
CA SER A 252 -22.44 4.18 -4.18
C SER A 252 -22.52 2.68 -3.85
N LEU A 253 -23.67 2.20 -3.38
CA LEU A 253 -23.94 0.78 -3.14
C LEU A 253 -23.76 -0.04 -4.43
N TYR A 254 -24.36 0.39 -5.53
CA TYR A 254 -24.34 -0.30 -6.82
C TYR A 254 -22.96 -0.29 -7.48
N SER A 255 -22.21 0.80 -7.43
CA SER A 255 -20.82 0.87 -7.93
C SER A 255 -19.89 -0.04 -7.14
N TYR A 256 -20.15 -0.17 -5.84
CA TYR A 256 -19.47 -1.09 -4.95
C TYR A 256 -19.85 -2.55 -5.24
N TYR A 257 -21.13 -2.86 -5.52
CA TYR A 257 -21.61 -4.19 -5.90
C TYR A 257 -21.28 -4.60 -7.35
N ARG A 258 -21.21 -3.66 -8.30
CA ARG A 258 -20.88 -3.91 -9.72
C ARG A 258 -19.40 -4.24 -9.91
N LYS A 259 -18.52 -3.69 -9.06
CA LYS A 259 -17.12 -4.15 -8.96
C LYS A 259 -17.02 -5.62 -8.51
N GLU A 260 -18.03 -6.15 -7.82
CA GLU A 260 -18.12 -7.56 -7.42
C GLU A 260 -18.84 -8.43 -8.48
N GLN A 261 -19.88 -7.94 -9.17
CA GLN A 261 -20.63 -8.72 -10.18
C GLN A 261 -19.85 -9.05 -11.48
N ASN A 262 -18.72 -8.38 -11.75
CA ASN A 262 -17.79 -8.83 -12.80
C ASN A 262 -16.98 -10.08 -12.39
N HIS A 263 -17.28 -10.67 -11.22
CA HIS A 263 -16.95 -12.05 -10.86
C HIS A 263 -18.23 -12.81 -10.48
N PRO A 264 -18.84 -13.60 -11.40
CA PRO A 264 -19.98 -14.42 -11.05
C PRO A 264 -19.55 -15.70 -10.32
N GLU A 265 -20.11 -15.84 -9.12
CA GLU A 265 -20.53 -17.03 -8.35
C GLU A 265 -19.79 -18.38 -8.49
N SER A 266 -19.34 -18.89 -7.33
CA SER A 266 -19.40 -20.34 -7.03
C SER A 266 -19.96 -20.56 -5.62
N GLU A 267 -21.28 -20.49 -5.46
CA GLU A 267 -21.95 -21.07 -4.29
C GLU A 267 -23.40 -21.46 -4.64
N LYS A 268 -23.58 -22.74 -5.02
CA LYS A 268 -24.78 -23.62 -5.04
C LYS A 268 -24.45 -24.76 -6.01
N THR A 269 -24.41 -26.05 -5.69
CA THR A 269 -25.13 -26.90 -4.73
C THR A 269 -24.33 -28.19 -4.54
N HIS A 270 -24.34 -28.80 -3.34
CA HIS A 270 -24.63 -30.23 -3.16
C HIS A 270 -24.74 -30.55 -1.67
N ASP A 271 -25.98 -30.50 -1.16
CA ASP A 271 -26.45 -31.46 -0.17
C ASP A 271 -27.03 -32.62 -0.99
N SER A 272 -26.33 -33.75 -1.01
CA SER A 272 -26.89 -35.06 -1.37
C SER A 272 -25.92 -36.16 -0.92
N ASP A 273 -26.40 -36.92 0.06
CA ASP A 273 -26.18 -38.35 0.27
C ASP A 273 -24.82 -38.85 0.78
N ASN A 274 -24.85 -39.12 2.09
CA ASN A 274 -24.41 -40.33 2.79
C ASN A 274 -23.91 -41.51 1.94
N ASN A 275 -22.87 -42.15 2.51
CA ASN A 275 -22.27 -43.44 2.21
C ASN A 275 -21.25 -43.47 1.06
N ILE A 276 -19.96 -43.48 1.42
CA ILE A 276 -19.08 -44.66 1.27
C ILE A 276 -17.91 -44.53 2.26
N GLU A 277 -17.92 -45.50 3.18
CA GLU A 277 -16.87 -46.15 3.96
C GLU A 277 -15.47 -45.53 4.15
N SER A 278 -15.10 -45.56 5.42
CA SER A 278 -13.77 -45.64 6.00
C SER A 278 -12.75 -46.43 5.18
N ASN A 279 -11.60 -45.81 4.89
CA ASN A 279 -10.26 -46.39 5.07
C ASN A 279 -9.17 -45.39 4.65
N ALA A 280 -8.54 -44.73 5.63
CA ALA A 280 -7.18 -44.20 5.49
C ALA A 280 -6.56 -44.00 6.88
N THR A 281 -5.77 -44.97 7.30
CA THR A 281 -4.81 -44.88 8.41
C THR A 281 -3.68 -43.88 8.08
N PRO A 282 -3.08 -43.22 9.08
CA PRO A 282 -2.01 -42.25 8.85
C PRO A 282 -0.68 -42.97 8.57
N ASN A 283 -0.07 -42.66 7.41
CA ASN A 283 1.29 -43.12 7.09
C ASN A 283 2.31 -42.38 7.95
N SER A 284 2.77 -43.06 8.99
CA SER A 284 4.03 -42.82 9.68
C SER A 284 5.21 -43.23 8.77
N SER A 285 5.87 -42.28 8.11
CA SER A 285 7.16 -42.56 7.43
C SER A 285 8.12 -41.37 7.28
N ILE A 286 8.00 -40.32 8.11
CA ILE A 286 8.93 -39.17 8.11
C ILE A 286 9.92 -39.21 9.31
N LEU A 287 10.11 -40.38 9.94
CA LEU A 287 11.02 -40.53 11.09
C LEU A 287 12.04 -41.68 10.92
N ALA A 288 12.45 -41.99 9.69
CA ALA A 288 13.42 -43.06 9.41
C ALA A 288 14.58 -42.65 8.48
N ALA A 289 14.95 -41.36 8.44
CA ALA A 289 16.12 -40.89 7.67
C ALA A 289 17.14 -40.08 8.51
N LEU A 290 17.03 -40.13 9.84
CA LEU A 290 18.04 -39.59 10.75
C LEU A 290 18.66 -40.75 11.54
N GLY A 291 19.78 -41.25 11.04
CA GLY A 291 20.55 -42.29 11.70
C GLY A 291 21.91 -42.51 11.03
N ASN A 292 22.94 -42.04 11.72
CA ASN A 292 24.35 -42.43 11.66
C ASN A 292 25.08 -42.34 10.31
N ASP A 293 26.05 -41.42 10.22
CA ASP A 293 27.45 -41.87 10.30
C ASP A 293 28.40 -40.73 10.66
N SER A 294 29.29 -41.05 11.59
CA SER A 294 30.36 -40.19 12.09
C SER A 294 31.71 -40.63 11.55
N GLN A 295 32.55 -39.64 11.25
CA GLN A 295 34.01 -39.65 11.08
C GLN A 295 34.59 -40.11 9.73
N THR A 296 35.23 -39.15 9.03
CA THR A 296 36.68 -39.18 8.77
C THR A 296 37.17 -37.82 8.29
N THR A 297 38.24 -37.32 8.92
CA THR A 297 39.02 -36.15 8.53
C THR A 297 39.99 -36.49 7.39
N THR A 298 40.01 -35.70 6.32
CA THR A 298 41.22 -35.43 5.53
C THR A 298 41.09 -34.14 4.72
N THR A 299 42.16 -33.35 4.74
CA THR A 299 42.43 -32.14 3.99
C THR A 299 42.44 -32.38 2.47
N GLY A 300 41.79 -31.52 1.69
CA GLY A 300 42.10 -31.34 0.27
C GLY A 300 40.90 -31.18 -0.67
N LYS A 301 40.78 -29.98 -1.25
CA LYS A 301 39.98 -29.59 -2.43
C LYS A 301 38.46 -29.84 -2.37
N ILE A 302 37.71 -28.73 -2.44
CA ILE A 302 36.26 -28.68 -2.68
C ILE A 302 35.93 -29.58 -3.90
N PRO A 303 35.09 -30.62 -3.76
CA PRO A 303 34.65 -31.40 -4.89
C PRO A 303 33.68 -30.57 -5.73
N LYS A 304 33.89 -30.51 -7.05
CA LYS A 304 32.80 -30.17 -7.99
C LYS A 304 31.99 -31.45 -8.23
N PRO A 305 30.70 -31.54 -7.85
CA PRO A 305 29.82 -32.49 -8.48
C PRO A 305 29.13 -31.79 -9.65
N PHE A 306 29.44 -32.24 -10.86
CA PHE A 306 28.51 -32.10 -11.99
C PHE A 306 27.32 -33.00 -11.66
N VAL A 307 26.26 -32.42 -11.09
CA VAL A 307 24.93 -33.06 -11.04
C VAL A 307 24.31 -32.90 -12.42
N SER A 308 23.77 -33.98 -12.98
CA SER A 308 23.24 -34.05 -14.36
C SER A 308 21.96 -33.22 -14.61
N SER A 309 21.50 -32.49 -13.60
CA SER A 309 20.48 -31.43 -13.66
C SER A 309 20.82 -30.38 -12.59
N PRO A 310 20.58 -29.07 -12.81
CA PRO A 310 20.78 -28.06 -11.77
C PRO A 310 19.93 -28.40 -10.54
N PRO A 311 20.46 -28.27 -9.30
CA PRO A 311 19.67 -28.49 -8.09
C PRO A 311 18.51 -27.47 -8.00
N GLU A 312 17.34 -27.90 -7.51
CA GLU A 312 16.26 -26.95 -7.25
C GLU A 312 16.63 -26.02 -6.09
N LEU A 313 16.32 -24.73 -6.23
CA LEU A 313 16.66 -23.72 -5.22
C LEU A 313 16.14 -24.10 -3.83
N LYS A 314 14.93 -24.65 -3.73
CA LYS A 314 14.33 -25.06 -2.46
C LYS A 314 15.16 -26.10 -1.71
N ASP A 315 15.80 -27.02 -2.42
CA ASP A 315 16.61 -28.10 -1.83
C ASP A 315 17.96 -27.55 -1.38
N LEU A 316 18.52 -26.63 -2.17
CA LEU A 316 19.77 -25.93 -1.84
C LEU A 316 19.63 -25.07 -0.58
N LEU A 317 18.46 -24.45 -0.37
CA LEU A 317 18.15 -23.67 0.84
C LEU A 317 18.06 -24.50 2.13
N LEU A 318 18.11 -25.84 2.05
CA LEU A 318 18.15 -26.75 3.20
C LEU A 318 19.58 -27.15 3.62
N LEU A 319 20.59 -26.74 2.86
CA LEU A 319 21.99 -27.06 3.17
C LEU A 319 22.48 -26.28 4.40
N PRO A 320 23.49 -26.78 5.14
CA PRO A 320 24.03 -26.11 6.33
C PRO A 320 24.50 -24.67 6.08
N GLU A 321 24.98 -24.35 4.88
CA GLU A 321 25.38 -23.01 4.48
C GLU A 321 24.21 -22.01 4.53
N PHE A 322 22.98 -22.49 4.43
CA PHE A 322 21.74 -21.72 4.52
C PHE A 322 21.11 -21.80 5.91
N ASP A 323 21.81 -22.29 6.92
CA ASP A 323 21.31 -22.23 8.29
C ASP A 323 21.09 -20.76 8.69
N LYS A 324 19.84 -20.41 8.96
CA LYS A 324 19.42 -19.08 9.37
C LYS A 324 19.85 -18.73 10.79
N THR A 325 20.27 -19.71 11.60
CA THR A 325 20.71 -19.45 12.97
C THR A 325 22.04 -18.69 13.02
N THR A 326 22.90 -18.98 12.05
CA THR A 326 24.23 -18.37 11.94
C THR A 326 24.18 -16.85 11.89
N GLN A 327 23.16 -16.25 11.26
CA GLN A 327 23.10 -14.80 11.09
C GLN A 327 22.99 -14.02 12.41
N TRP A 328 22.52 -14.64 13.50
CA TRP A 328 22.37 -13.98 14.80
C TRP A 328 23.68 -13.81 15.55
N GLU A 329 24.66 -14.66 15.24
CA GLU A 329 25.96 -14.71 15.91
C GLU A 329 27.04 -13.94 15.14
N LEU A 330 26.77 -13.63 13.88
CA LEU A 330 27.71 -12.96 12.99
C LEU A 330 27.64 -11.44 13.12
N LEU A 331 28.81 -10.81 13.06
CA LEU A 331 28.88 -9.37 12.82
C LEU A 331 28.35 -9.07 11.41
N PRO A 332 27.80 -7.86 11.15
CA PRO A 332 27.25 -7.51 9.85
C PRO A 332 28.18 -7.80 8.66
N LYS A 333 29.49 -7.57 8.81
CA LYS A 333 30.48 -7.87 7.76
C LYS A 333 30.62 -9.35 7.46
N ASP A 334 30.59 -10.20 8.49
CA ASP A 334 30.69 -11.65 8.31
C ASP A 334 29.39 -12.19 7.69
N PHE A 335 28.24 -11.61 8.05
CA PHE A 335 26.96 -11.94 7.41
C PHE A 335 26.92 -11.53 5.93
N GLN A 336 27.53 -10.39 5.57
CA GLN A 336 27.69 -10.00 4.17
C GLN A 336 28.53 -11.01 3.39
N ARG A 337 29.65 -11.46 3.97
CA ARG A 337 30.50 -12.48 3.36
C ARG A 337 29.78 -13.82 3.21
N LEU A 338 29.03 -14.25 4.21
CA LEU A 338 28.22 -15.47 4.12
C LEU A 338 27.16 -15.34 3.02
N THR A 339 26.49 -14.20 2.92
CA THR A 339 25.50 -13.94 1.84
C THR A 339 26.15 -13.97 0.45
N GLN A 340 27.40 -13.51 0.34
CA GLN A 340 28.17 -13.62 -0.90
C GLN A 340 28.51 -15.07 -1.28
N GLU A 341 28.86 -15.90 -0.29
CA GLU A 341 29.10 -17.33 -0.52
C GLU A 341 27.80 -18.03 -0.95
N ARG A 342 26.67 -17.69 -0.30
CA ARG A 342 25.33 -18.14 -0.69
C ARG A 342 24.95 -17.72 -2.11
N LEU A 343 25.29 -16.50 -2.54
CA LEU A 343 25.07 -16.04 -3.92
C LEU A 343 25.71 -17.01 -4.94
N LYS A 344 26.95 -17.44 -4.70
CA LYS A 344 27.64 -18.38 -5.59
C LYS A 344 27.02 -19.77 -5.60
N LEU A 345 26.45 -20.21 -4.48
CA LEU A 345 25.74 -21.49 -4.40
C LEU A 345 24.42 -21.42 -5.18
N VAL A 346 23.61 -20.37 -4.96
CA VAL A 346 22.33 -20.24 -5.68
C VAL A 346 22.52 -20.02 -7.19
N ALA A 347 23.66 -19.45 -7.62
CA ALA A 347 24.02 -19.32 -9.03
C ALA A 347 24.05 -20.69 -9.76
N GLN A 348 24.46 -21.76 -9.06
CA GLN A 348 24.57 -23.12 -9.63
C GLN A 348 23.22 -23.71 -10.05
N THR A 349 22.11 -23.17 -9.52
CA THR A 349 20.76 -23.58 -9.90
C THR A 349 20.37 -23.11 -11.30
N GLY A 350 21.03 -22.07 -11.83
CA GLY A 350 20.62 -21.37 -13.05
C GLY A 350 19.26 -20.66 -12.95
N ALA A 351 18.65 -20.60 -11.76
CA ALA A 351 17.32 -20.04 -11.55
C ALA A 351 17.27 -18.50 -11.68
N PHE A 352 18.44 -17.85 -11.64
CA PHE A 352 18.60 -16.40 -11.69
C PHE A 352 19.18 -15.88 -13.02
N GLN A 353 19.12 -16.69 -14.08
CA GLN A 353 19.59 -16.30 -15.41
C GLN A 353 18.70 -15.22 -16.03
N ILE A 354 19.25 -14.01 -16.19
CA ILE A 354 18.55 -12.82 -16.65
C ILE A 354 18.25 -12.91 -18.15
N SER A 355 19.13 -13.52 -18.94
CA SER A 355 18.95 -13.60 -20.39
C SER A 355 17.78 -14.47 -20.84
N ARG A 356 17.21 -15.27 -19.93
CA ARG A 356 15.97 -16.01 -20.18
C ARG A 356 14.71 -15.17 -19.96
N GLY A 357 14.85 -13.94 -19.44
CA GLY A 357 13.75 -13.03 -19.18
C GLY A 357 13.07 -12.51 -20.46
N PRO A 358 11.96 -11.77 -20.30
CA PRO A 358 11.11 -11.34 -21.40
C PRO A 358 11.90 -10.50 -22.43
N GLY A 359 11.95 -10.98 -23.67
CA GLY A 359 12.62 -10.31 -24.78
C GLY A 359 14.15 -10.23 -24.70
N MET A 360 14.80 -10.89 -23.73
CA MET A 360 16.27 -10.89 -23.56
C MET A 360 16.99 -12.09 -24.20
N GLY A 361 16.23 -13.06 -24.72
CA GLY A 361 16.79 -14.24 -25.36
C GLY A 361 17.38 -13.92 -26.74
N SER A 362 18.54 -14.51 -27.06
CA SER A 362 18.94 -14.70 -28.46
C SER A 362 17.81 -15.42 -29.20
N GLY A 363 17.36 -14.86 -30.32
CA GLY A 363 16.29 -15.42 -31.14
C GLY A 363 16.34 -16.95 -31.22
N ASN A 364 15.17 -17.57 -31.10
CA ASN A 364 14.87 -19.01 -31.17
C ASN A 364 14.84 -19.86 -29.88
N THR A 365 14.93 -19.30 -28.68
CA THR A 365 14.61 -20.06 -27.45
C THR A 365 13.71 -19.25 -26.51
N THR A 366 12.44 -19.07 -26.89
CA THR A 366 11.38 -18.74 -25.94
C THR A 366 11.13 -19.96 -25.07
N GLU A 367 11.96 -20.19 -24.06
CA GLU A 367 11.62 -21.15 -23.02
C GLU A 367 10.33 -20.63 -22.35
N PRO A 368 9.19 -21.32 -22.48
CA PRO A 368 7.95 -20.86 -21.90
C PRO A 368 8.14 -20.62 -20.41
N GLU A 369 7.55 -19.54 -19.90
CA GLU A 369 7.53 -19.23 -18.46
C GLU A 369 8.89 -18.93 -17.80
N ALA A 370 9.94 -18.60 -18.56
CA ALA A 370 11.26 -18.31 -18.00
C ALA A 370 11.26 -17.16 -16.97
N PHE A 371 10.54 -16.08 -17.23
CA PHE A 371 10.37 -15.02 -16.23
C PHE A 371 9.60 -15.50 -15.00
N MET A 372 8.62 -16.41 -15.16
CA MET A 372 7.89 -16.97 -14.03
C MET A 372 8.79 -17.84 -13.15
N ARG A 373 9.70 -18.63 -13.74
CA ARG A 373 10.73 -19.37 -12.99
C ARG A 373 11.65 -18.43 -12.20
N LEU A 374 12.06 -17.31 -12.79
CA LEU A 374 12.82 -16.28 -12.08
C LEU A 374 12.03 -15.66 -10.93
N LEU A 375 10.74 -15.36 -11.13
CA LEU A 375 9.87 -14.86 -10.07
C LEU A 375 9.70 -15.88 -8.95
N ASP A 376 9.54 -17.16 -9.25
CA ASP A 376 9.47 -18.21 -8.24
C ASP A 376 10.79 -18.36 -7.48
N ALA A 377 11.94 -18.20 -8.15
CA ALA A 377 13.24 -18.15 -7.49
C ALA A 377 13.35 -16.94 -6.53
N PHE A 378 12.87 -15.75 -6.94
CA PHE A 378 12.76 -14.59 -6.04
C PHE A 378 11.77 -14.82 -4.89
N HIS A 379 10.69 -15.57 -5.12
CA HIS A 379 9.75 -15.94 -4.06
C HIS A 379 10.43 -16.78 -2.99
N TRP A 380 11.19 -17.80 -3.40
CA TRP A 380 11.96 -18.66 -2.50
C TRP A 380 13.06 -17.89 -1.78
N ALA A 381 13.80 -17.02 -2.47
CA ALA A 381 14.80 -16.16 -1.85
C ALA A 381 14.18 -15.26 -0.79
N GLY A 382 13.05 -14.60 -1.08
CA GLY A 382 12.34 -13.76 -0.11
C GLY A 382 11.71 -14.53 1.05
N LEU A 383 11.22 -15.75 0.82
CA LEU A 383 10.72 -16.65 1.87
C LEU A 383 11.85 -17.09 2.82
N PHE A 384 13.06 -17.25 2.28
CA PHE A 384 14.25 -17.54 3.04
C PHE A 384 14.79 -16.30 3.78
N ASP A 385 15.30 -15.30 3.08
CA ASP A 385 15.93 -14.13 3.66
C ASP A 385 15.96 -12.98 2.64
N LEU A 386 15.48 -11.81 3.06
CA LEU A 386 15.50 -10.62 2.23
C LEU A 386 16.94 -10.19 1.88
N SER A 387 17.95 -10.49 2.71
CA SER A 387 19.35 -10.20 2.36
C SER A 387 19.83 -11.03 1.17
N LEU A 388 19.45 -12.32 1.11
CA LEU A 388 19.76 -13.17 -0.05
C LEU A 388 19.02 -12.66 -1.31
N PHE A 389 17.74 -12.33 -1.17
CA PHE A 389 16.99 -11.71 -2.27
C PHE A 389 17.65 -10.41 -2.74
N ASP A 390 18.04 -9.51 -1.83
CA ASP A 390 18.64 -8.23 -2.18
C ASP A 390 19.96 -8.42 -2.95
N VAL A 391 20.82 -9.34 -2.52
CA VAL A 391 22.10 -9.59 -3.20
C VAL A 391 21.89 -10.12 -4.62
N VAL A 392 20.99 -11.09 -4.80
CA VAL A 392 20.68 -11.66 -6.13
C VAL A 392 19.90 -10.66 -6.99
N GLY A 393 18.94 -9.95 -6.40
CA GLY A 393 18.11 -8.95 -7.06
C GLY A 393 18.92 -7.74 -7.52
N VAL A 394 19.90 -7.28 -6.74
CA VAL A 394 20.82 -6.20 -7.15
C VAL A 394 21.72 -6.63 -8.31
N HIS A 395 22.19 -7.87 -8.30
CA HIS A 395 22.88 -8.43 -9.47
C HIS A 395 21.94 -8.49 -10.69
N ALA A 396 20.69 -8.93 -10.50
CA ALA A 396 19.69 -9.02 -11.57
C ALA A 396 19.41 -7.65 -12.20
N ILE A 397 19.09 -6.62 -11.41
CA ILE A 397 18.86 -5.28 -11.95
C ILE A 397 20.11 -4.70 -12.63
N GLY A 398 21.30 -4.93 -12.07
CA GLY A 398 22.56 -4.48 -12.66
C GLY A 398 22.87 -5.16 -14.00
N GLY A 399 22.73 -6.47 -14.08
CA GLY A 399 22.86 -7.23 -15.32
C GLY A 399 21.79 -6.87 -16.35
N ASN A 400 20.55 -6.65 -15.90
CA ASN A 400 19.43 -6.23 -16.74
C ASN A 400 19.68 -4.86 -17.41
N VAL A 401 20.41 -3.95 -16.78
CA VAL A 401 20.89 -2.73 -17.45
C VAL A 401 21.78 -3.08 -18.65
N VAL A 402 22.71 -4.02 -18.51
CA VAL A 402 23.56 -4.46 -19.63
C VAL A 402 22.71 -5.09 -20.72
N PHE A 403 21.76 -5.98 -20.38
CA PHE A 403 20.85 -6.59 -21.34
C PHE A 403 20.00 -5.59 -22.14
N ILE A 404 19.51 -4.53 -21.49
CA ILE A 404 18.65 -3.53 -22.13
C ILE A 404 19.46 -2.50 -22.92
N HIS A 405 20.58 -2.03 -22.36
CA HIS A 405 21.29 -0.84 -22.85
C HIS A 405 22.59 -1.16 -23.59
N GLY A 406 23.16 -2.36 -23.41
CA GLY A 406 24.34 -2.79 -24.13
C GLY A 406 24.04 -3.08 -25.61
N ASP A 407 24.92 -2.67 -26.51
CA ASP A 407 24.86 -3.07 -27.91
C ASP A 407 25.14 -4.58 -28.09
N ASP A 408 24.98 -5.11 -29.30
CA ASP A 408 25.09 -6.55 -29.53
C ASP A 408 26.49 -7.11 -29.22
N SER A 409 27.54 -6.30 -29.37
CA SER A 409 28.92 -6.69 -29.03
C SER A 409 29.09 -6.74 -27.51
N GLN A 410 28.62 -5.72 -26.81
CA GLN A 410 28.62 -5.65 -25.35
C GLN A 410 27.80 -6.80 -24.75
N LEU A 411 26.66 -7.16 -25.35
CA LEU A 411 25.88 -8.32 -24.92
C LEU A 411 26.63 -9.63 -25.14
N ALA A 412 27.22 -9.83 -26.32
CA ALA A 412 27.94 -11.05 -26.64
C ALA A 412 29.12 -11.30 -25.69
N GLU A 413 29.83 -10.24 -25.30
CA GLU A 413 30.96 -10.31 -24.36
C GLU A 413 30.51 -10.64 -22.93
N ASN A 414 29.39 -10.06 -22.46
CA ASN A 414 29.05 -10.05 -21.04
C ASN A 414 27.96 -11.05 -20.64
N ARG A 415 27.13 -11.52 -21.58
CA ARG A 415 25.91 -12.32 -21.29
C ARG A 415 26.18 -13.54 -20.42
N THR A 416 27.17 -14.35 -20.79
CA THR A 416 27.46 -15.61 -20.09
C THR A 416 27.89 -15.35 -18.66
N ASN A 417 28.80 -14.40 -18.44
CA ASN A 417 29.33 -14.09 -17.11
C ASN A 417 28.24 -13.51 -16.20
N ILE A 418 27.32 -12.72 -16.75
CA ILE A 418 26.16 -12.21 -16.01
C ILE A 418 25.27 -13.38 -15.59
N ASP A 419 24.82 -14.21 -16.53
CA ASP A 419 23.88 -15.31 -16.24
C ASP A 419 24.46 -16.37 -15.28
N GLN A 420 25.77 -16.60 -15.32
CA GLN A 420 26.45 -17.53 -14.41
C GLN A 420 26.87 -16.87 -13.09
N ILE A 421 26.61 -15.57 -12.90
CA ILE A 421 27.03 -14.78 -11.72
C ILE A 421 28.56 -14.87 -11.51
N GLU A 422 29.31 -14.97 -12.62
CA GLU A 422 30.79 -14.90 -12.60
C GLU A 422 31.26 -13.45 -12.46
N ASP A 423 30.56 -12.53 -13.14
CA ASP A 423 30.67 -11.10 -12.94
C ASP A 423 29.47 -10.64 -12.11
N VAL A 424 29.72 -10.19 -10.88
CA VAL A 424 28.65 -9.71 -9.99
C VAL A 424 28.46 -8.21 -10.18
N TYR A 425 27.20 -7.75 -10.18
CA TYR A 425 26.85 -6.37 -10.52
C TYR A 425 26.22 -5.62 -9.34
N CYS A 426 26.50 -4.32 -9.32
CA CYS A 426 25.81 -3.27 -8.59
C CYS A 426 24.99 -2.41 -9.54
N PHE A 427 23.96 -1.74 -9.00
CA PHE A 427 23.15 -0.76 -9.73
C PHE A 427 23.33 0.66 -9.17
N GLY A 428 24.20 1.42 -9.83
CA GLY A 428 24.64 2.76 -9.44
C GLY A 428 23.76 3.90 -9.97
N ALA A 429 22.47 3.91 -9.63
CA ALA A 429 21.56 5.01 -10.01
C ALA A 429 21.50 6.12 -8.96
N THR A 430 21.03 5.75 -7.76
CA THR A 430 20.74 6.64 -6.64
C THR A 430 21.98 7.42 -6.22
N GLU A 431 21.79 8.72 -5.98
CA GLU A 431 22.77 9.59 -5.34
C GLU A 431 22.29 10.03 -3.96
N LEU A 432 23.22 10.52 -3.13
CA LEU A 432 22.87 11.00 -1.79
C LEU A 432 21.73 12.04 -1.81
N ALA A 433 21.72 12.95 -2.80
CA ALA A 433 20.65 13.94 -2.96
C ALA A 433 19.46 13.49 -3.85
N HIS A 434 19.64 12.45 -4.69
CA HIS A 434 18.67 12.11 -5.74
C HIS A 434 18.39 10.61 -5.79
N GLY A 435 17.28 10.20 -5.15
CA GLY A 435 16.72 8.85 -5.24
C GLY A 435 15.53 8.76 -6.18
N SER A 436 14.36 9.28 -5.76
CA SER A 436 13.13 9.20 -6.57
C SER A 436 13.20 10.04 -7.86
N ASN A 437 13.89 11.19 -7.83
CA ASN A 437 14.02 12.08 -8.98
C ASN A 437 15.34 11.85 -9.73
N LEU A 438 15.46 10.71 -10.40
CA LEU A 438 16.65 10.34 -11.17
C LEU A 438 16.95 11.26 -12.35
N LYS A 439 16.03 12.17 -12.73
CA LYS A 439 16.33 13.21 -13.74
C LYS A 439 17.34 14.24 -13.25
N GLN A 440 17.51 14.37 -11.93
CA GLN A 440 18.33 15.41 -11.30
C GLN A 440 19.65 14.86 -10.76
N ILE A 441 20.02 13.62 -11.10
CA ILE A 441 21.34 13.10 -10.75
C ILE A 441 22.45 14.02 -11.25
N GLN A 442 23.59 14.00 -10.59
CA GLN A 442 24.68 14.96 -10.76
C GLN A 442 25.94 14.30 -11.30
N THR A 443 26.11 12.97 -11.18
CA THR A 443 27.27 12.25 -11.73
C THR A 443 27.39 12.50 -13.23
N ILE A 444 28.57 12.89 -13.69
CA ILE A 444 28.87 13.28 -15.08
C ILE A 444 29.71 12.21 -15.73
N ALA A 445 29.39 11.86 -16.97
CA ALA A 445 30.25 11.10 -17.88
C ALA A 445 30.58 11.99 -19.07
N GLU A 446 31.79 12.54 -19.10
CA GLU A 446 32.25 13.46 -20.14
C GLU A 446 33.14 12.73 -21.14
N PHE A 447 32.84 12.84 -22.44
CA PHE A 447 33.66 12.24 -23.49
C PHE A 447 34.87 13.13 -23.82
N ASP A 448 36.08 12.56 -23.77
CA ASP A 448 37.35 13.22 -24.10
C ASP A 448 37.80 12.79 -25.50
N ASP A 449 37.54 13.66 -26.48
CA ASP A 449 37.88 13.45 -27.90
C ASP A 449 39.37 13.16 -28.13
N LYS A 450 40.26 13.66 -27.26
CA LYS A 450 41.72 13.53 -27.46
C LYS A 450 42.23 12.15 -27.11
N THR A 451 41.62 11.49 -26.13
CA THR A 451 42.05 10.17 -25.65
C THR A 451 41.06 9.07 -26.02
N ASN A 452 39.90 9.41 -26.61
CA ASN A 452 38.83 8.47 -26.93
C ASN A 452 38.32 7.70 -25.70
N GLU A 453 38.20 8.44 -24.60
CA GLU A 453 37.79 7.93 -23.28
C GLU A 453 36.57 8.67 -22.76
N VAL A 454 35.85 8.03 -21.84
CA VAL A 454 34.82 8.66 -21.02
C VAL A 454 35.38 8.92 -19.64
N VAL A 455 35.31 10.17 -19.18
CA VAL A 455 35.75 10.62 -17.86
C VAL A 455 34.53 10.67 -16.94
N LEU A 456 34.50 9.80 -15.94
CA LEU A 456 33.42 9.71 -14.96
C LEU A 456 33.75 10.52 -13.70
N ILE A 457 32.85 11.44 -13.34
CA ILE A 457 33.08 12.47 -12.33
C ILE A 457 31.90 12.54 -11.35
N THR A 458 32.21 12.54 -10.06
CA THR A 458 31.30 12.91 -8.98
C THR A 458 31.55 14.38 -8.61
N PRO A 459 30.71 15.34 -9.06
CA PRO A 459 31.03 16.77 -8.95
C PRO A 459 30.91 17.34 -7.52
N SER A 460 30.24 16.64 -6.62
CA SER A 460 30.02 17.08 -5.24
C SER A 460 29.80 15.88 -4.32
N SER A 461 29.91 16.08 -3.00
CA SER A 461 29.60 15.02 -2.03
C SER A 461 28.14 14.55 -2.09
N THR A 462 27.21 15.42 -2.50
CA THR A 462 25.79 15.07 -2.68
C THR A 462 25.53 14.20 -3.92
N ALA A 463 26.48 14.19 -4.86
CA ALA A 463 26.44 13.38 -6.08
C ALA A 463 27.01 11.96 -5.89
N CYS A 464 27.52 11.59 -4.70
CA CYS A 464 28.02 10.22 -4.53
C CYS A 464 26.89 9.22 -4.76
N LYS A 465 27.18 8.15 -5.50
CA LYS A 465 26.23 7.06 -5.66
C LYS A 465 26.02 6.43 -4.30
N TYR A 466 24.80 6.44 -3.77
CA TYR A 466 24.52 6.11 -2.37
C TYR A 466 23.47 5.00 -2.27
N TRP A 467 23.56 4.16 -1.24
CA TRP A 467 22.77 2.93 -1.08
C TRP A 467 23.05 1.83 -2.12
N ILE A 468 24.21 1.85 -2.76
CA ILE A 468 24.52 0.91 -3.84
C ILE A 468 24.76 -0.47 -3.25
N GLY A 469 23.77 -1.36 -3.32
CA GLY A 469 23.87 -2.75 -2.86
C GLY A 469 24.95 -3.51 -3.63
N ASN A 470 25.50 -4.56 -3.02
CA ASN A 470 26.65 -5.35 -3.49
C ASN A 470 27.98 -4.58 -3.63
N SER A 471 28.01 -3.26 -3.44
CA SER A 471 29.21 -2.47 -3.78
C SER A 471 30.36 -2.68 -2.83
N THR A 472 30.11 -3.14 -1.60
CA THR A 472 31.18 -3.48 -0.66
C THR A 472 31.48 -4.98 -0.76
N PHE A 473 32.68 -5.32 -1.23
CA PHE A 473 33.25 -6.68 -1.23
C PHE A 473 32.55 -7.74 -2.10
N VAL A 474 31.40 -7.45 -2.72
CA VAL A 474 30.59 -8.44 -3.46
C VAL A 474 30.63 -8.28 -4.96
N ALA A 475 30.34 -7.09 -5.49
CA ALA A 475 30.28 -6.86 -6.94
C ALA A 475 31.66 -6.65 -7.57
N ASP A 476 31.77 -7.02 -8.84
CA ASP A 476 32.92 -6.78 -9.71
C ASP A 476 32.73 -5.48 -10.51
N TYR A 477 31.49 -5.23 -10.93
CA TYR A 477 31.11 -4.08 -11.74
C TYR A 477 29.97 -3.28 -11.11
N VAL A 478 29.96 -1.99 -11.38
CA VAL A 478 28.79 -1.13 -11.18
C VAL A 478 28.32 -0.61 -12.53
N VAL A 479 27.02 -0.72 -12.80
CA VAL A 479 26.40 0.07 -13.87
C VAL A 479 26.04 1.44 -13.32
N VAL A 480 26.60 2.51 -13.87
CA VAL A 480 26.48 3.88 -13.34
C VAL A 480 25.56 4.70 -14.22
N LEU A 481 24.46 5.20 -13.64
CA LEU A 481 23.61 6.18 -14.31
C LEU A 481 24.28 7.54 -14.21
N SER A 482 24.46 8.24 -15.33
CA SER A 482 25.17 9.51 -15.37
C SER A 482 24.60 10.44 -16.43
N ARG A 483 24.90 11.73 -16.30
CA ARG A 483 24.66 12.75 -17.33
C ARG A 483 25.78 12.69 -18.35
N LEU A 484 25.44 12.40 -19.59
CA LEU A 484 26.40 12.28 -20.68
C LEU A 484 26.69 13.66 -21.26
N VAL A 485 27.96 14.03 -21.29
CA VAL A 485 28.46 15.29 -21.87
C VAL A 485 29.40 14.97 -23.03
N VAL A 486 29.11 15.52 -24.21
CA VAL A 486 29.91 15.33 -25.42
C VAL A 486 30.14 16.70 -26.05
N LYS A 487 31.40 17.06 -26.34
CA LYS A 487 31.79 18.38 -26.88
C LYS A 487 31.26 19.57 -26.06
N GLY A 488 31.18 19.41 -24.74
CA GLY A 488 30.68 20.43 -23.80
C GLY A 488 29.15 20.55 -23.73
N GLU A 489 28.40 19.73 -24.47
CA GLU A 489 26.95 19.72 -24.48
C GLU A 489 26.38 18.50 -23.74
N GLU A 490 25.35 18.71 -22.92
CA GLU A 490 24.65 17.63 -22.23
C GLU A 490 23.67 16.92 -23.17
N GLN A 491 23.90 15.63 -23.41
CA GLN A 491 23.14 14.82 -24.36
C GLN A 491 21.97 14.07 -23.68
N GLY A 492 21.92 14.07 -22.36
CA GLY A 492 20.91 13.39 -21.55
C GLY A 492 21.53 12.42 -20.55
N ILE A 493 20.81 11.34 -20.23
CA ILE A 493 21.25 10.35 -19.25
C ILE A 493 21.67 9.05 -19.95
N GLY A 494 22.80 8.48 -19.53
CA GLY A 494 23.37 7.25 -20.06
C GLY A 494 23.85 6.31 -18.95
N TRP A 495 24.12 5.07 -19.33
CA TRP A 495 24.65 4.03 -18.45
C TRP A 495 26.09 3.68 -18.81
N LEU A 496 26.96 3.58 -17.82
CA LEU A 496 28.32 3.06 -17.99
C LEU A 496 28.51 1.78 -17.21
N ARG A 497 29.20 0.80 -17.79
CA ARG A 497 29.69 -0.38 -17.06
C ARG A 497 31.10 -0.10 -16.55
N VAL A 498 31.26 -0.03 -15.23
CA VAL A 498 32.50 0.40 -14.57
C VAL A 498 33.04 -0.72 -13.69
N PRO A 499 34.28 -1.22 -13.92
CA PRO A 499 34.91 -2.16 -13.00
C PRO A 499 35.28 -1.45 -11.69
N LEU A 500 35.04 -2.10 -10.55
CA LEU A 500 35.30 -1.49 -9.24
C LEU A 500 36.70 -1.78 -8.71
N TRP A 501 37.20 -3.02 -8.89
CA TRP A 501 38.35 -3.55 -8.16
C TRP A 501 39.48 -3.99 -9.07
N LYS A 502 40.73 -3.68 -8.70
CA LYS A 502 41.94 -4.16 -9.40
C LYS A 502 42.25 -5.62 -9.11
N ASN A 503 41.80 -6.10 -7.94
CA ASN A 503 42.15 -7.40 -7.39
C ASN A 503 40.91 -8.24 -7.07
N LYS A 504 41.07 -9.56 -7.15
CA LYS A 504 39.96 -10.52 -6.98
C LYS A 504 39.41 -10.58 -5.57
N ASP A 505 40.20 -10.20 -4.57
CA ASP A 505 39.82 -10.10 -3.15
C ASP A 505 39.10 -8.79 -2.82
N LYS A 506 38.94 -7.87 -3.78
CA LYS A 506 38.09 -6.67 -3.67
C LYS A 506 38.50 -5.76 -2.51
N THR A 507 39.81 -5.56 -2.37
CA THR A 507 40.41 -4.72 -1.34
C THR A 507 41.02 -3.43 -1.91
N GLU A 508 41.31 -3.38 -3.22
CA GLU A 508 41.86 -2.20 -3.88
C GLU A 508 40.99 -1.79 -5.08
N CYS A 509 40.38 -0.60 -5.01
CA CYS A 509 39.62 -0.03 -6.12
C CYS A 509 40.53 0.41 -7.28
N PHE A 510 39.99 0.51 -8.49
CA PHE A 510 40.67 1.24 -9.58
C PHE A 510 40.92 2.70 -9.21
N PRO A 511 41.98 3.36 -9.75
CA PRO A 511 42.33 4.73 -9.36
C PRO A 511 41.16 5.70 -9.60
N GLY A 512 40.95 6.61 -8.66
CA GLY A 512 39.83 7.57 -8.67
C GLY A 512 38.47 6.99 -8.25
N ILE A 513 38.34 5.66 -8.13
CA ILE A 513 37.14 5.03 -7.55
C ILE A 513 37.33 4.90 -6.04
N HIS A 514 36.36 5.38 -5.27
CA HIS A 514 36.31 5.14 -3.83
C HIS A 514 34.97 4.53 -3.45
N VAL A 515 35.02 3.38 -2.79
CA VAL A 515 33.84 2.71 -2.22
C VAL A 515 33.93 2.75 -0.70
N ARG A 516 32.85 3.20 -0.06
CA ARG A 516 32.73 3.25 1.39
C ARG A 516 31.43 2.61 1.83
N ASP A 517 31.51 1.69 2.79
CA ASP A 517 30.35 1.07 3.43
C ASP A 517 29.46 2.14 4.09
N THR A 518 28.14 1.96 3.94
CA THR A 518 27.11 2.83 4.55
C THR A 518 26.84 2.49 6.02
N GLY A 519 27.36 1.37 6.50
CA GLY A 519 27.29 0.92 7.89
C GLY A 519 26.07 0.04 8.18
N ALA A 520 25.75 -0.05 9.47
CA ALA A 520 24.62 -0.84 9.96
C ALA A 520 23.28 -0.28 9.45
N LYS A 521 22.37 -1.19 9.11
CA LYS A 521 21.02 -0.88 8.63
C LYS A 521 19.98 -1.43 9.61
N ALA A 522 18.76 -0.91 9.52
CA ALA A 522 17.63 -1.41 10.31
C ALA A 522 17.29 -2.88 9.99
N GLY A 523 17.59 -3.34 8.78
CA GLY A 523 17.40 -4.71 8.30
C GLY A 523 18.27 -5.01 7.08
N CYS A 524 18.16 -6.21 6.52
CA CYS A 524 18.93 -6.67 5.36
C CYS A 524 20.45 -6.45 5.52
N ASN A 525 21.01 -6.73 6.70
CA ASN A 525 22.43 -6.48 6.96
C ASN A 525 23.38 -7.41 6.17
N GLY A 526 22.86 -8.47 5.54
CA GLY A 526 23.63 -9.36 4.68
C GLY A 526 23.94 -8.78 3.28
N ILE A 527 23.28 -7.69 2.87
CA ILE A 527 23.73 -6.95 1.68
C ILE A 527 24.68 -5.81 2.06
N GLY A 528 25.80 -5.73 1.33
CA GLY A 528 26.79 -4.67 1.45
C GLY A 528 26.41 -3.43 0.65
N ASN A 529 25.88 -2.39 1.31
CA ASN A 529 25.53 -1.11 0.67
C ASN A 529 26.66 -0.10 0.83
N GLY A 530 27.03 0.57 -0.26
CA GLY A 530 28.11 1.54 -0.28
C GLY A 530 27.73 2.90 -0.86
N CYS A 531 28.55 3.91 -0.53
CA CYS A 531 28.70 5.17 -1.25
C CYS A 531 29.90 5.02 -2.21
N ILE A 532 29.69 5.31 -3.48
CA ILE A 532 30.73 5.26 -4.53
C ILE A 532 30.94 6.68 -5.06
N THR A 533 32.20 7.12 -5.13
CA THR A 533 32.61 8.37 -5.76
C THR A 533 33.62 8.10 -6.88
N PHE A 534 33.57 8.92 -7.92
CA PHE A 534 34.46 8.86 -9.07
C PHE A 534 35.21 10.19 -9.19
N ASP A 535 36.53 10.15 -9.02
CA ASP A 535 37.42 11.29 -9.23
C ASP A 535 38.11 11.14 -10.59
N HIS A 536 37.54 11.79 -11.60
CA HIS A 536 38.04 11.83 -12.98
C HIS A 536 38.46 10.44 -13.52
N VAL A 537 37.62 9.44 -13.31
CA VAL A 537 37.90 8.05 -13.67
C VAL A 537 37.80 7.90 -15.19
N ARG A 538 38.93 7.58 -15.83
CA ARG A 538 39.02 7.40 -17.28
C ARG A 538 38.66 5.96 -17.66
N LEU A 539 37.69 5.83 -18.55
CA LEU A 539 37.16 4.56 -19.05
C LEU A 539 37.24 4.55 -20.57
N PRO A 540 37.45 3.38 -21.21
CA PRO A 540 37.37 3.31 -22.67
C PRO A 540 35.96 3.69 -23.14
N ARG A 541 35.83 4.21 -24.37
CA ARG A 541 34.54 4.50 -25.00
C ARG A 541 33.53 3.34 -24.89
N SER A 542 34.00 2.09 -24.96
CA SER A 542 33.19 0.88 -24.83
C SER A 542 32.55 0.67 -23.45
N ALA A 543 32.91 1.47 -22.44
CA ALA A 543 32.24 1.45 -21.14
C ALA A 543 30.81 2.05 -21.21
N LEU A 544 30.53 2.94 -22.17
CA LEU A 544 29.19 3.47 -22.42
C LEU A 544 28.31 2.39 -23.05
N LEU A 545 27.19 2.05 -22.41
CA LEU A 545 26.23 1.08 -22.94
C LEU A 545 25.48 1.70 -24.13
N SER A 546 25.80 1.22 -25.33
CA SER A 546 25.67 2.01 -26.56
C SER A 546 24.42 1.73 -27.41
N ARG A 547 23.44 0.96 -26.92
CA ARG A 547 22.27 0.57 -27.74
C ARG A 547 21.39 1.74 -28.17
N PHE A 548 21.17 2.70 -27.28
CA PHE A 548 20.25 3.82 -27.54
C PHE A 548 20.98 5.15 -27.75
N CYS A 549 22.22 5.24 -27.31
CA CYS A 549 23.06 6.43 -27.43
C CYS A 549 24.51 6.00 -27.54
N GLN A 550 25.23 6.51 -28.54
CA GLN A 550 26.62 6.16 -28.78
C GLN A 550 27.44 7.42 -29.08
N VAL A 551 28.75 7.32 -28.89
CA VAL A 551 29.71 8.29 -29.39
C VAL A 551 30.52 7.58 -30.47
N ASP A 552 30.64 8.15 -31.67
CA ASP A 552 31.40 7.55 -32.76
C ASP A 552 32.91 7.82 -32.65
N GLU A 553 33.68 7.34 -33.62
CA GLU A 553 35.14 7.51 -33.65
C GLU A 553 35.60 8.97 -33.85
N ASN A 554 34.71 9.86 -34.32
CA ASN A 554 34.97 11.29 -34.49
C ASN A 554 34.56 12.11 -33.25
N GLY A 555 34.08 11.44 -32.19
CA GLY A 555 33.58 12.08 -30.98
C GLY A 555 32.19 12.69 -31.15
N ASP A 556 31.45 12.32 -32.20
CA ASP A 556 30.09 12.81 -32.42
C ASP A 556 29.07 11.93 -31.69
N PHE A 557 28.13 12.59 -30.99
CA PHE A 557 27.02 11.91 -30.33
C PHE A 557 25.98 11.44 -31.35
N GLN A 558 25.54 10.19 -31.22
CA GLN A 558 24.50 9.62 -32.06
C GLN A 558 23.40 8.98 -31.21
N SER A 559 22.15 9.41 -31.42
CA SER A 559 20.96 8.77 -30.88
C SER A 559 19.75 9.05 -31.78
N ALA A 560 18.91 8.05 -31.98
CA ALA A 560 17.60 8.22 -32.62
C ALA A 560 16.52 8.75 -31.64
N LEU A 561 16.87 8.95 -30.37
CA LEU A 561 15.97 9.35 -29.30
C LEU A 561 16.29 10.76 -28.81
N SER A 562 15.25 11.49 -28.40
CA SER A 562 15.44 12.74 -27.67
C SER A 562 16.06 12.48 -26.28
N SER A 563 16.69 13.47 -25.66
CA SER A 563 17.22 13.33 -24.29
C SER A 563 16.14 12.95 -23.27
N SER A 564 14.89 13.39 -23.48
CA SER A 564 13.76 13.00 -22.64
C SER A 564 13.38 11.53 -22.82
N ASP A 565 13.41 11.03 -24.06
CA ASP A 565 13.14 9.63 -24.36
C ASP A 565 14.28 8.72 -23.90
N LEU A 566 15.54 9.17 -24.00
CA LEU A 566 16.70 8.47 -23.44
C LEU A 566 16.51 8.26 -21.94
N PHE A 567 16.14 9.31 -21.19
CA PHE A 567 15.84 9.14 -19.76
C PHE A 567 14.73 8.10 -19.51
N LEU A 568 13.63 8.18 -20.27
CA LEU A 568 12.54 7.21 -20.15
C LEU A 568 13.00 5.78 -20.46
N ARG A 569 13.94 5.60 -21.41
CA ARG A 569 14.59 4.32 -21.69
C ARG A 569 15.46 3.86 -20.52
N SER A 570 16.31 4.73 -19.97
CA SER A 570 17.20 4.38 -18.86
C SER A 570 16.46 3.84 -17.64
N ILE A 571 15.28 4.38 -17.33
CA ILE A 571 14.48 3.94 -16.17
C ILE A 571 13.55 2.74 -16.46
N GLN A 572 13.52 2.21 -17.68
CA GLN A 572 12.67 1.05 -17.99
C GLN A 572 13.12 -0.24 -17.33
N THR A 573 14.40 -0.33 -16.98
CA THR A 573 14.97 -1.47 -16.23
C THR A 573 14.15 -1.77 -14.98
N PHE A 574 13.51 -0.76 -14.35
CA PHE A 574 12.70 -0.95 -13.15
C PHE A 574 11.38 -1.72 -13.34
N VAL A 575 10.86 -1.92 -14.56
CA VAL A 575 9.54 -2.55 -14.74
C VAL A 575 9.53 -4.00 -14.29
N LEU A 576 10.49 -4.80 -14.77
CA LEU A 576 10.61 -6.22 -14.38
C LEU A 576 11.00 -6.36 -12.91
N GLU A 577 11.90 -5.50 -12.44
CA GLU A 577 12.39 -5.50 -11.06
C GLU A 577 11.28 -5.25 -10.03
N ARG A 578 10.34 -4.35 -10.34
CA ARG A 578 9.18 -4.12 -9.46
C ARG A 578 8.35 -5.38 -9.25
N ILE A 579 8.20 -6.20 -10.28
CA ILE A 579 7.48 -7.48 -10.20
C ILE A 579 8.29 -8.45 -9.32
N GLY A 580 9.61 -8.54 -9.52
CA GLY A 580 10.50 -9.36 -8.68
C GLY A 580 10.46 -8.99 -7.20
N VAL A 581 10.57 -7.70 -6.87
CA VAL A 581 10.47 -7.18 -5.48
C VAL A 581 9.09 -7.46 -4.89
N ALA A 582 8.01 -7.32 -5.66
CA ALA A 582 6.67 -7.67 -5.19
C ALA A 582 6.57 -9.16 -4.84
N THR A 583 7.16 -10.03 -5.67
CA THR A 583 7.16 -11.48 -5.45
C THR A 583 7.94 -11.89 -4.20
N ALA A 584 9.13 -11.32 -3.99
CA ALA A 584 9.97 -11.59 -2.83
C ALA A 584 9.35 -11.09 -1.53
N ALA A 585 8.80 -9.86 -1.54
CA ALA A 585 8.10 -9.30 -0.38
C ALA A 585 6.93 -10.19 0.06
N ILE A 586 6.14 -10.72 -0.88
CA ILE A 586 5.05 -11.65 -0.55
C ILE A 586 5.60 -12.97 -0.02
N GLY A 587 6.74 -13.46 -0.53
CA GLY A 587 7.43 -14.65 -0.01
C GLY A 587 7.82 -14.49 1.46
N CYS A 588 8.44 -13.36 1.79
CA CYS A 588 8.82 -13.02 3.16
C CYS A 588 7.61 -12.97 4.10
N ALA A 589 6.55 -12.24 3.72
CA ALA A 589 5.35 -12.13 4.55
C ALA A 589 4.59 -13.45 4.72
N LYS A 590 4.60 -14.35 3.71
CA LYS A 590 4.08 -15.71 3.86
C LYS A 590 4.83 -16.50 4.92
N SER A 591 6.16 -16.37 4.97
CA SER A 591 6.99 -16.98 6.01
C SER A 591 6.58 -16.48 7.40
N ALA A 592 6.42 -15.15 7.56
CA ALA A 592 5.99 -14.55 8.82
C ALA A 592 4.60 -15.02 9.27
N ILE A 593 3.63 -15.03 8.36
CA ILE A 593 2.27 -15.52 8.64
C ILE A 593 2.29 -17.01 8.98
N HIS A 594 3.09 -17.82 8.30
CA HIS A 594 3.25 -19.24 8.61
C HIS A 594 3.77 -19.45 10.03
N VAL A 595 4.84 -18.74 10.42
CA VAL A 595 5.38 -18.80 11.79
C VAL A 595 4.31 -18.43 12.81
N ALA A 596 3.56 -17.35 12.58
CA ALA A 596 2.51 -16.92 13.50
C ALA A 596 1.33 -17.89 13.61
N LEU A 597 0.88 -18.47 12.50
CA LEU A 597 -0.16 -19.49 12.52
C LEU A 597 0.30 -20.76 13.26
N SER A 598 1.52 -21.22 12.99
CA SER A 598 2.11 -22.38 13.67
C SER A 598 2.29 -22.13 15.16
N TYR A 599 2.76 -20.94 15.54
CA TYR A 599 2.87 -20.53 16.95
C TYR A 599 1.50 -20.48 17.63
N ALA A 600 0.49 -19.90 16.96
CA ALA A 600 -0.86 -19.80 17.51
C ALA A 600 -1.53 -21.15 17.73
N ALA A 601 -1.18 -22.17 16.94
CA ALA A 601 -1.72 -23.53 17.08
C ALA A 601 -1.19 -24.26 18.32
N VAL A 602 0.01 -23.92 18.80
CA VAL A 602 0.67 -24.61 19.93
C VAL A 602 0.74 -23.77 21.20
N ARG A 603 0.71 -22.43 21.09
CA ARG A 603 0.74 -21.54 22.23
C ARG A 603 -0.62 -21.52 22.90
N HIS A 604 -0.67 -21.92 24.17
CA HIS A 604 -1.85 -21.82 25.01
C HIS A 604 -1.74 -20.56 25.89
N GLN A 605 -2.86 -19.85 26.07
CA GLN A 605 -2.97 -18.73 27.00
C GLN A 605 -4.43 -18.39 27.23
N PHE A 606 -4.84 -18.26 28.51
CA PHE A 606 -6.24 -18.07 28.93
C PHE A 606 -7.17 -19.20 28.46
N GLY A 607 -8.37 -19.26 29.01
CA GLY A 607 -9.42 -20.18 28.58
C GLY A 607 -10.51 -20.32 29.64
N PRO A 608 -11.66 -20.90 29.26
CA PRO A 608 -12.74 -21.16 30.21
C PRO A 608 -12.26 -22.14 31.30
N ASP A 609 -12.75 -21.95 32.52
CA ASP A 609 -12.54 -22.86 33.66
C ASP A 609 -11.09 -23.07 34.13
N GLY A 610 -10.17 -22.21 33.68
CA GLY A 610 -8.75 -22.24 34.09
C GLY A 610 -7.85 -23.12 33.23
N ASP A 611 -8.44 -23.89 32.30
CA ASP A 611 -7.68 -24.63 31.29
C ASP A 611 -7.32 -23.69 30.14
N GLU A 612 -6.02 -23.56 29.85
CA GLU A 612 -5.60 -22.74 28.73
C GLU A 612 -5.96 -23.39 27.38
N VAL A 613 -6.38 -22.59 26.41
CA VAL A 613 -6.66 -23.05 25.03
C VAL A 613 -5.65 -22.45 24.04
N PRO A 614 -5.41 -23.11 22.88
CA PRO A 614 -4.55 -22.56 21.84
C PRO A 614 -4.98 -21.16 21.40
N LEU A 615 -4.02 -20.27 21.11
CA LEU A 615 -4.32 -18.92 20.64
C LEU A 615 -5.16 -18.93 19.35
N ILE A 616 -4.95 -19.91 18.48
CA ILE A 616 -5.71 -20.05 17.23
C ILE A 616 -7.20 -20.32 17.47
N SER A 617 -7.60 -20.79 18.66
CA SER A 617 -9.01 -21.00 19.01
C SER A 617 -9.78 -19.69 19.18
N TYR A 618 -9.09 -18.56 19.39
CA TYR A 618 -9.74 -17.26 19.55
C TYR A 618 -10.12 -16.63 18.20
N PRO A 619 -11.40 -16.26 17.97
CA PRO A 619 -11.83 -15.66 16.72
C PRO A 619 -11.10 -14.35 16.37
N MET A 620 -10.70 -13.57 17.38
CA MET A 620 -9.91 -12.35 17.18
C MET A 620 -8.52 -12.68 16.60
N HIS A 621 -7.87 -13.72 17.10
CA HIS A 621 -6.54 -14.15 16.64
C HIS A 621 -6.60 -14.66 15.20
N GLN A 622 -7.60 -15.51 14.90
CA GLN A 622 -7.89 -16.00 13.55
C GLN A 622 -8.12 -14.86 12.57
N ARG A 623 -9.00 -13.91 12.90
CA ARG A 623 -9.38 -12.83 12.00
C ARG A 623 -8.18 -11.94 11.63
N ARG A 624 -7.32 -11.65 12.60
CA ARG A 624 -6.12 -10.82 12.39
C ARG A 624 -5.15 -11.50 11.41
N LEU A 625 -4.80 -12.78 11.61
CA LEU A 625 -3.89 -13.50 10.70
C LEU A 625 -4.50 -13.86 9.34
N ILE A 626 -5.72 -14.41 9.31
CA ILE A 626 -6.35 -14.93 8.09
C ILE A 626 -6.59 -13.80 7.08
N SER A 627 -6.91 -12.59 7.55
CA SER A 627 -7.11 -11.42 6.66
C SER A 627 -5.86 -11.11 5.84
N HIS A 628 -4.68 -11.14 6.47
CA HIS A 628 -3.41 -10.94 5.79
C HIS A 628 -3.05 -12.13 4.90
N ALA A 629 -3.26 -13.36 5.37
CA ALA A 629 -3.01 -14.57 4.58
C ALA A 629 -3.78 -14.55 3.24
N VAL A 630 -5.07 -14.19 3.25
CA VAL A 630 -5.90 -14.09 2.05
C VAL A 630 -5.40 -12.98 1.11
N ARG A 631 -5.04 -11.81 1.64
CA ARG A 631 -4.52 -10.71 0.82
C ARG A 631 -3.19 -11.05 0.17
N LEU A 632 -2.29 -11.74 0.88
CA LEU A 632 -1.03 -12.22 0.32
C LEU A 632 -1.26 -13.28 -0.76
N PHE A 633 -2.24 -14.16 -0.60
CA PHE A 633 -2.61 -15.15 -1.61
C PHE A 633 -3.12 -14.48 -2.90
N VAL A 634 -4.08 -13.56 -2.78
CA VAL A 634 -4.59 -12.78 -3.93
C VAL A 634 -3.49 -11.89 -4.52
N GLY A 635 -2.63 -11.33 -3.68
CA GLY A 635 -1.45 -10.57 -4.07
C GLY A 635 -0.51 -11.39 -4.95
N LYS A 636 -0.16 -12.62 -4.55
CA LYS A 636 0.69 -13.51 -5.36
C LYS A 636 0.04 -13.82 -6.71
N ALA A 637 -1.24 -14.17 -6.72
CA ALA A 637 -1.97 -14.43 -7.97
C ALA A 637 -1.97 -13.20 -8.90
N THR A 638 -2.07 -11.99 -8.34
CA THR A 638 -2.01 -10.73 -9.09
C THR A 638 -0.62 -10.46 -9.64
N VAL A 639 0.42 -10.64 -8.83
CA VAL A 639 1.82 -10.53 -9.25
C VAL A 639 2.11 -11.53 -10.38
N ASP A 640 1.64 -12.77 -10.27
CA ASP A 640 1.86 -13.81 -11.28
C ASP A 640 1.13 -13.51 -12.59
N ARG A 641 -0.07 -12.95 -12.53
CA ARG A 641 -0.79 -12.47 -13.73
C ARG A 641 0.00 -11.37 -14.43
N ILE A 642 0.53 -10.41 -13.68
CA ILE A 642 1.34 -9.30 -14.23
C ILE A 642 2.68 -9.82 -14.75
N GLY A 643 3.29 -10.81 -14.07
CA GLY A 643 4.50 -11.49 -14.52
C GLY A 643 4.31 -12.21 -15.86
N ARG A 644 3.21 -12.95 -16.03
CA ARG A 644 2.85 -13.55 -17.34
C ARG A 644 2.62 -12.49 -18.41
N ALA A 645 1.90 -11.42 -18.09
CA ALA A 645 1.72 -10.31 -19.03
C ALA A 645 3.06 -9.67 -19.43
N ALA A 646 4.02 -9.55 -18.50
CA ALA A 646 5.37 -9.07 -18.79
C ALA A 646 6.12 -10.06 -19.70
N GLN A 647 6.06 -11.36 -19.43
CA GLN A 647 6.64 -12.40 -20.29
C GLN A 647 6.13 -12.32 -21.73
N GLU A 648 4.84 -12.07 -21.91
CA GLU A 648 4.19 -12.04 -23.22
C GLU A 648 4.42 -10.71 -23.99
N SER A 649 4.44 -9.57 -23.29
CA SER A 649 4.35 -8.25 -23.92
C SER A 649 5.58 -7.35 -23.74
N PHE A 650 6.51 -7.69 -22.83
CA PHE A 650 7.68 -6.87 -22.60
C PHE A 650 8.74 -7.13 -23.69
N HIS A 651 8.96 -6.13 -24.53
CA HIS A 651 10.09 -6.09 -25.46
C HIS A 651 11.11 -5.05 -24.98
N PRO A 652 12.40 -5.38 -24.83
CA PRO A 652 13.39 -4.44 -24.29
C PRO A 652 13.54 -3.20 -25.16
N TYR A 653 13.44 -3.35 -26.49
CA TYR A 653 13.78 -2.30 -27.45
C TYR A 653 12.56 -1.50 -27.96
N GLU A 654 11.34 -2.04 -27.87
CA GLU A 654 10.14 -1.40 -28.46
C GLU A 654 9.27 -0.69 -27.42
N PHE A 655 8.58 0.38 -27.81
CA PHE A 655 7.72 1.17 -26.92
C PHE A 655 6.29 1.29 -27.48
N GLY A 656 5.40 0.41 -27.02
CA GLY A 656 3.98 0.40 -27.41
C GLY A 656 3.02 0.78 -26.26
N ALA A 657 1.73 0.86 -26.56
CA ALA A 657 0.68 1.19 -25.58
C ALA A 657 0.63 0.19 -24.41
N ASP A 658 0.83 -1.11 -24.68
CA ASP A 658 0.84 -2.16 -23.67
C ASP A 658 1.95 -1.98 -22.63
N ARG A 659 3.07 -1.33 -23.00
CA ARG A 659 4.16 -1.02 -22.06
C ARG A 659 3.78 0.03 -21.01
N LYS A 660 2.96 1.03 -21.37
CA LYS A 660 2.47 2.02 -20.40
C LYS A 660 1.55 1.37 -19.37
N LYS A 661 0.71 0.45 -19.82
CA LYS A 661 -0.16 -0.35 -18.94
C LYS A 661 0.67 -1.23 -18.02
N LEU A 662 1.62 -2.00 -18.55
CA LEU A 662 2.49 -2.86 -17.75
C LEU A 662 3.31 -2.06 -16.72
N HIS A 663 3.82 -0.88 -17.11
CA HIS A 663 4.48 0.02 -16.17
C HIS A 663 3.56 0.42 -15.01
N ALA A 664 2.34 0.87 -15.29
CA ALA A 664 1.37 1.24 -14.27
C ALA A 664 0.99 0.07 -13.35
N GLU A 665 0.72 -1.11 -13.93
CA GLU A 665 0.43 -2.33 -13.17
C GLU A 665 1.60 -2.75 -12.28
N SER A 666 2.84 -2.70 -12.78
CA SER A 666 4.05 -3.01 -12.01
C SER A 666 4.24 -2.06 -10.81
N CYS A 667 3.94 -0.77 -10.98
CA CYS A 667 4.00 0.22 -9.90
C CYS A 667 2.97 -0.07 -8.81
N LEU A 668 1.72 -0.33 -9.21
CA LEU A 668 0.63 -0.60 -8.28
C LEU A 668 0.84 -1.90 -7.51
N VAL A 669 1.21 -2.98 -8.19
CA VAL A 669 1.38 -4.29 -7.54
C VAL A 669 2.57 -4.28 -6.60
N LYS A 670 3.67 -3.61 -6.95
CA LYS A 670 4.82 -3.44 -6.05
C LYS A 670 4.43 -2.68 -4.79
N ALA A 671 3.73 -1.56 -4.93
CA ALA A 671 3.30 -0.76 -3.79
C ALA A 671 2.38 -1.55 -2.85
N PHE A 672 1.37 -2.23 -3.41
CA PHE A 672 0.47 -3.10 -2.66
C PHE A 672 1.23 -4.22 -1.94
N ALA A 673 2.04 -4.99 -2.67
CA ALA A 673 2.78 -6.12 -2.12
C ALA A 673 3.71 -5.68 -0.99
N SER A 674 4.47 -4.60 -1.16
CA SER A 674 5.36 -4.09 -0.11
C SER A 674 4.60 -3.67 1.15
N TRP A 675 3.52 -2.89 1.03
CA TRP A 675 2.76 -2.42 2.19
C TRP A 675 2.01 -3.53 2.91
N GLU A 676 1.38 -4.43 2.15
CA GLU A 676 0.67 -5.57 2.72
C GLU A 676 1.64 -6.54 3.40
N SER A 677 2.81 -6.80 2.79
CA SER A 677 3.85 -7.64 3.41
C SER A 677 4.36 -7.06 4.72
N PHE A 678 4.63 -5.75 4.77
CA PHE A 678 5.04 -5.07 6.00
C PHE A 678 3.96 -5.18 7.09
N ALA A 679 2.70 -4.92 6.73
CA ALA A 679 1.58 -5.03 7.68
C ALA A 679 1.40 -6.46 8.20
N ALA A 680 1.50 -7.45 7.31
CA ALA A 680 1.38 -8.86 7.65
C ALA A 680 2.51 -9.35 8.57
N ALA A 681 3.76 -8.96 8.29
CA ALA A 681 4.91 -9.30 9.12
C ALA A 681 4.82 -8.66 10.51
N GLN A 682 4.44 -7.38 10.57
CA GLN A 682 4.23 -6.67 11.83
C GLN A 682 3.09 -7.30 12.65
N GLU A 683 1.96 -7.64 12.03
CA GLU A 683 0.84 -8.30 12.69
C GLU A 683 1.24 -9.70 13.22
N ALA A 684 1.97 -10.48 12.40
CA ALA A 684 2.50 -11.79 12.79
C ALA A 684 3.39 -11.68 14.03
N ARG A 685 4.26 -10.66 14.08
CA ARG A 685 5.13 -10.37 15.22
C ARG A 685 4.32 -10.05 16.48
N GLU A 686 3.35 -9.16 16.41
CA GLU A 686 2.51 -8.80 17.56
C GLU A 686 1.72 -10.01 18.11
N LEU A 687 1.20 -10.86 17.22
CA LEU A 687 0.39 -12.02 17.61
C LEU A 687 1.21 -13.16 18.21
N CYS A 688 2.52 -13.18 17.95
CA CYS A 688 3.46 -14.08 18.64
C CYS A 688 3.92 -13.54 20.01
N GLY A 689 3.38 -12.41 20.47
CA GLY A 689 3.63 -11.84 21.79
C GLY A 689 5.10 -11.50 22.03
N GLY A 690 5.56 -11.61 23.29
CA GLY A 690 6.95 -11.31 23.65
C GLY A 690 7.98 -12.22 22.98
N HIS A 691 7.62 -13.45 22.59
CA HIS A 691 8.56 -14.40 21.99
C HIS A 691 9.01 -13.98 20.58
N SER A 692 8.22 -13.16 19.88
CA SER A 692 8.57 -12.65 18.56
C SER A 692 9.67 -11.57 18.58
N PHE A 693 9.96 -11.01 19.74
CA PHE A 693 11.09 -10.09 19.90
C PHE A 693 12.43 -10.82 19.96
N ALA A 694 12.44 -12.14 20.16
CA ALA A 694 13.66 -12.92 20.04
C ALA A 694 14.06 -13.07 18.57
N ALA A 695 15.36 -12.92 18.28
CA ALA A 695 15.91 -13.09 16.92
C ALA A 695 15.61 -14.48 16.33
N THR A 696 15.56 -15.50 17.20
CA THR A 696 15.23 -16.89 16.85
C THR A 696 13.82 -17.06 16.28
N SER A 697 12.90 -16.13 16.53
CA SER A 697 11.55 -16.13 15.93
C SER A 697 11.56 -15.80 14.44
N GLN A 698 12.63 -15.17 13.93
CA GLN A 698 12.77 -14.65 12.57
C GLN A 698 11.77 -13.55 12.17
N LEU A 699 10.81 -13.20 13.01
CA LEU A 699 9.77 -12.19 12.71
C LEU A 699 10.28 -10.75 12.81
N GLY A 700 11.35 -10.50 13.58
CA GLY A 700 11.96 -9.17 13.65
C GLY A 700 12.79 -8.78 12.42
N MET A 701 13.09 -9.74 11.54
CA MET A 701 13.91 -9.54 10.33
C MET A 701 13.06 -9.49 9.04
N ALA A 702 11.74 -9.69 9.16
CA ALA A 702 10.79 -9.81 8.05
C ALA A 702 10.10 -8.48 7.69
#